data_AF-A0A3N2NKF7-F1
#
_entry.id   AF-A0A3N2NKF7-F1
#
_cell.length_a   1.000
_cell.length_b   1.000
_cell.length_c   1.000
_cell.angle_alpha   90.00
_cell.angle_beta   90.00
_cell.angle_gamma   90.00
#
_symmetry.space_group_name_H-M   'P 1'
#
loop_
_entity.id
_entity.type
_entity.pdbx_description
1 polymer ?
#
loop_
_entity_poly.entity_id
_entity_poly.type
_entity_poly.pdbx_seq_one_letter_code
_entity_poly.pdbx_strand_id
1 'polypeptide(L)'
;MKRFLSVLIAVVCACVIGISAKEKVSVLYVGGSPDFNTIGGMPADPAEVAKSAKERAADFTRFLKQRFTKVTAIDGKDYRPEMSEAYDVTVFDSKPAVLRPEVIERDENGRVIRYEKAAYLPDDFDDAVICIAEASENIGRSLGNKNDWFCLCLDNYALGWKKDHPVFNGPFKVNIVSEMRPTPDNAKEYAPMYGYTLPEQTEMWMVSKNGGFENGQRIGMVSRPWGYTDSPEAEVISGGLCAKSIDAVAIGRHGNFFHWGFAAKPSDLTEPAKAALANAIVYMKDFKGKRIIARKLNEGIATRDAATASKYTMSRDCWKEMEAVNMKYYLMMDSTMRAIKAKQAAGEELSPAEMMHLQFPAIPKPKSIPFSEYLKGRNPELYKVFGEDEAEYARYYDKNRPYFRADSNEGYSLEIDQEARALGIANNDIRLLDKAVELLEKGGDDAVTGRTLLERYTLCRFATPAEWKAWLDANRDRMFFSESGGWLWLVDTLDPSVPGNDYSVLTAPAQPENTAPVAPAGDTDRNNPVALKAEIVDAPGGMKDVVITMTVHEGFHTYAYVADEDPFIPTEVSIELPEGYEKSGSLVTPTPTPSSTATTYYTGNGAFRQRIKGNGDGEVVCKVKYQACDASMCMPPVTKTITLAIR
;
A
#
# COMPACT_ATOMS: atom_id res chain seq x y z
N MET A 1 20.60 -62.16 -62.79
CA MET A 1 19.67 -61.04 -63.03
C MET A 1 18.77 -60.95 -61.80
N LYS A 2 19.03 -60.02 -60.86
CA LYS A 2 18.57 -58.62 -60.87
C LYS A 2 17.05 -58.55 -61.10
N ARG A 3 16.21 -57.92 -60.27
CA ARG A 3 16.30 -57.06 -59.09
C ARG A 3 14.84 -56.86 -58.63
N PHE A 4 14.63 -56.38 -57.40
CA PHE A 4 13.36 -55.95 -56.80
C PHE A 4 12.54 -57.00 -56.04
N LEU A 5 13.12 -57.46 -54.93
CA LEU A 5 12.34 -57.87 -53.76
C LEU A 5 12.85 -57.08 -52.54
N SER A 6 12.43 -55.83 -52.43
CA SER A 6 12.64 -54.98 -51.24
C SER A 6 11.69 -53.80 -51.36
N VAL A 7 10.58 -53.81 -50.62
CA VAL A 7 9.99 -52.71 -49.83
C VAL A 7 8.63 -53.24 -49.34
N LEU A 8 8.66 -53.92 -48.20
CA LEU A 8 7.52 -54.07 -47.31
C LEU A 8 8.03 -53.64 -45.94
N ILE A 9 8.20 -52.33 -45.74
CA ILE A 9 8.50 -51.75 -44.44
C ILE A 9 7.21 -51.12 -43.91
N ALA A 10 6.69 -51.79 -42.89
CA ALA A 10 5.83 -51.31 -41.83
C ALA A 10 5.61 -49.78 -41.80
N VAL A 11 4.46 -49.35 -42.30
CA VAL A 11 3.77 -48.17 -41.76
C VAL A 11 2.95 -48.66 -40.58
N VAL A 12 3.63 -48.91 -39.46
CA VAL A 12 2.98 -49.00 -38.15
C VAL A 12 3.08 -47.62 -37.53
N CYS A 13 1.92 -47.04 -37.23
CA CYS A 13 1.73 -45.81 -36.49
C CYS A 13 2.70 -45.68 -35.30
N ALA A 14 3.76 -44.90 -35.48
CA ALA A 14 4.45 -44.27 -34.37
C ALA A 14 3.85 -42.88 -34.18
N CYS A 15 2.66 -42.81 -33.58
CA CYS A 15 2.27 -41.62 -32.82
C CYS A 15 3.20 -41.56 -31.60
N VAL A 16 4.42 -41.07 -31.81
CA VAL A 16 5.30 -40.70 -30.70
C VAL A 16 4.66 -39.47 -30.08
N ILE A 17 3.80 -39.70 -29.08
CA ILE A 17 3.56 -38.72 -28.04
C ILE A 17 4.94 -38.48 -27.44
N GLY A 18 5.60 -37.39 -27.85
CA GLY A 18 6.83 -36.96 -27.24
C GLY A 18 6.53 -36.63 -25.78
N ILE A 19 6.65 -37.61 -24.90
CA ILE A 19 6.70 -37.39 -23.46
C ILE A 19 8.03 -36.67 -23.25
N SER A 20 7.99 -35.34 -23.21
CA SER A 20 9.14 -34.55 -22.77
C SER A 20 9.54 -35.05 -21.39
N ALA A 21 10.85 -35.17 -21.14
CA ALA A 21 11.33 -35.53 -19.82
C ALA A 21 10.77 -34.54 -18.78
N LYS A 22 10.37 -35.07 -17.62
CA LYS A 22 9.88 -34.23 -16.52
C LYS A 22 11.06 -33.48 -15.90
N GLU A 23 10.83 -32.23 -15.54
CA GLU A 23 11.78 -31.43 -14.78
C GLU A 23 11.87 -31.95 -13.34
N LYS A 24 13.10 -32.00 -12.82
CA LYS A 24 13.42 -32.44 -11.45
C LYS A 24 13.11 -31.32 -10.45
N VAL A 25 11.84 -30.99 -10.34
CA VAL A 25 11.29 -30.02 -9.39
C VAL A 25 10.17 -30.71 -8.63
N SER A 26 10.10 -30.45 -7.33
CA SER A 26 9.05 -30.90 -6.44
C SER A 26 8.05 -29.78 -6.19
N VAL A 27 6.76 -30.07 -6.45
CA VAL A 27 5.69 -29.07 -6.42
C VAL A 27 4.61 -29.47 -5.42
N LEU A 28 4.26 -28.55 -4.52
CA LEU A 28 3.04 -28.63 -3.73
C LEU A 28 1.97 -27.75 -4.38
N TYR A 29 0.89 -28.34 -4.86
CA TYR A 29 -0.26 -27.61 -5.37
C TYR A 29 -1.34 -27.49 -4.29
N VAL A 30 -1.75 -26.26 -4.01
CA VAL A 30 -2.76 -25.92 -3.02
C VAL A 30 -3.99 -25.41 -3.78
N GLY A 31 -4.95 -26.29 -4.02
CA GLY A 31 -6.16 -26.03 -4.80
C GLY A 31 -7.39 -25.82 -3.92
N GLY A 32 -8.58 -25.76 -4.52
CA GLY A 32 -9.85 -25.62 -3.78
C GLY A 32 -10.67 -24.37 -4.15
N SER A 33 -10.25 -23.63 -5.16
CA SER A 33 -11.05 -22.53 -5.70
C SER A 33 -11.80 -22.95 -6.97
N PRO A 34 -12.99 -22.38 -7.26
CA PRO A 34 -13.76 -22.72 -8.46
C PRO A 34 -13.24 -22.00 -9.71
N ASP A 35 -13.74 -22.41 -10.88
CA ASP A 35 -13.38 -21.84 -12.19
C ASP A 35 -14.22 -20.61 -12.59
N PHE A 36 -14.94 -20.04 -11.63
CA PHE A 36 -15.74 -18.82 -11.73
C PHE A 36 -15.53 -17.95 -10.48
N ASN A 37 -15.82 -16.65 -10.54
CA ASN A 37 -15.63 -15.76 -9.40
C ASN A 37 -16.74 -15.93 -8.36
N THR A 38 -16.36 -16.07 -7.09
CA THR A 38 -17.28 -16.07 -5.95
C THR A 38 -17.17 -14.79 -5.11
N ILE A 39 -16.46 -13.79 -5.62
CA ILE A 39 -16.20 -12.50 -4.96
C ILE A 39 -17.32 -11.51 -5.29
N GLY A 40 -17.60 -10.56 -4.40
CA GLY A 40 -18.58 -9.49 -4.64
C GLY A 40 -20.03 -9.87 -4.35
N GLY A 41 -20.27 -10.93 -3.57
CA GLY A 41 -21.60 -11.32 -3.12
C GLY A 41 -22.45 -12.00 -4.20
N MET A 42 -21.85 -12.48 -5.30
CA MET A 42 -22.54 -13.30 -6.29
C MET A 42 -22.96 -14.63 -5.64
N PRO A 43 -24.27 -14.90 -5.48
CA PRO A 43 -24.71 -16.17 -4.92
C PRO A 43 -24.35 -17.28 -5.91
N ALA A 44 -23.58 -18.25 -5.42
CA ALA A 44 -23.28 -19.48 -6.14
C ALA A 44 -23.70 -20.67 -5.27
N ASP A 45 -24.26 -21.71 -5.88
CA ASP A 45 -24.61 -22.94 -5.16
C ASP A 45 -23.33 -23.56 -4.58
N PRO A 46 -23.23 -23.78 -3.25
CA PRO A 46 -22.09 -24.45 -2.64
C PRO A 46 -21.72 -25.79 -3.30
N ALA A 47 -22.70 -26.53 -3.82
CA ALA A 47 -22.44 -27.78 -4.52
C ALA A 47 -21.76 -27.56 -5.89
N GLU A 48 -22.16 -26.52 -6.63
CA GLU A 48 -21.52 -26.14 -7.89
C GLU A 48 -20.10 -25.62 -7.66
N VAL A 49 -19.90 -24.80 -6.62
CA VAL A 49 -18.57 -24.33 -6.20
C VAL A 49 -17.66 -25.51 -5.88
N ALA A 50 -18.12 -26.46 -5.05
CA ALA A 50 -17.33 -27.63 -4.66
C ALA A 50 -17.01 -28.54 -5.86
N LYS A 51 -17.97 -28.74 -6.78
CA LYS A 51 -17.76 -29.50 -8.01
C LYS A 51 -16.72 -28.83 -8.91
N SER A 52 -16.88 -27.54 -9.17
CA SER A 52 -15.95 -26.76 -10.01
C SER A 52 -14.54 -26.75 -9.42
N ALA A 53 -14.41 -26.55 -8.11
CA ALA A 53 -13.12 -26.58 -7.42
C ALA A 53 -12.42 -27.94 -7.54
N LYS A 54 -13.17 -29.05 -7.43
CA LYS A 54 -12.63 -30.40 -7.61
C LYS A 54 -12.13 -30.64 -9.05
N GLU A 55 -12.90 -30.19 -10.05
CA GLU A 55 -12.53 -30.31 -11.46
C GLU A 55 -11.28 -29.48 -11.80
N ARG A 56 -11.22 -28.23 -11.31
CA ARG A 56 -10.06 -27.34 -11.46
C ARG A 56 -8.81 -27.92 -10.79
N ALA A 57 -8.92 -28.39 -9.55
CA ALA A 57 -7.81 -29.01 -8.83
C ALA A 57 -7.28 -30.26 -9.55
N ALA A 58 -8.17 -31.08 -10.12
CA ALA A 58 -7.77 -32.25 -10.91
C ALA A 58 -7.04 -31.84 -12.21
N ASP A 59 -7.45 -30.75 -12.84
CA ASP A 59 -6.82 -30.23 -14.06
C ASP A 59 -5.40 -29.71 -13.81
N PHE A 60 -5.21 -28.89 -12.77
CA PHE A 60 -3.89 -28.48 -12.31
C PHE A 60 -3.01 -29.66 -11.92
N THR A 61 -3.54 -30.60 -11.13
CA THR A 61 -2.80 -31.79 -10.71
C THR A 61 -2.29 -32.59 -11.90
N ARG A 62 -3.14 -32.80 -12.93
CA ARG A 62 -2.75 -33.49 -14.16
C ARG A 62 -1.67 -32.72 -14.93
N PHE A 63 -1.85 -31.41 -15.11
CA PHE A 63 -0.89 -30.53 -15.79
C PHE A 63 0.50 -30.58 -15.13
N LEU A 64 0.55 -30.49 -13.79
CA LEU A 64 1.79 -30.51 -13.02
C LEU A 64 2.45 -31.89 -13.05
N LYS A 65 1.69 -32.98 -12.83
CA LYS A 65 2.22 -34.35 -12.86
C LYS A 65 2.78 -34.76 -14.22
N GLN A 66 2.35 -34.12 -15.31
CA GLN A 66 2.93 -34.34 -16.64
C GLN A 66 4.32 -33.71 -16.79
N ARG A 67 4.66 -32.68 -15.99
CA ARG A 67 5.85 -31.85 -16.18
C ARG A 67 6.90 -32.00 -15.09
N PHE A 68 6.52 -32.42 -13.87
CA PHE A 68 7.41 -32.43 -12.71
C PHE A 68 7.49 -33.81 -12.07
N THR A 69 8.68 -34.14 -11.53
CA THR A 69 8.96 -35.48 -10.98
C THR A 69 8.22 -35.79 -9.69
N LYS A 70 7.98 -34.79 -8.83
CA LYS A 70 7.26 -34.95 -7.56
C LYS A 70 6.17 -33.89 -7.49
N VAL A 71 4.91 -34.32 -7.39
CA VAL A 71 3.75 -33.40 -7.28
C VAL A 71 2.77 -33.95 -6.26
N THR A 72 2.47 -33.12 -5.27
CA THR A 72 1.40 -33.36 -4.30
C THR A 72 0.35 -32.29 -4.47
N ALA A 73 -0.92 -32.68 -4.41
CA ALA A 73 -2.06 -31.78 -4.51
C ALA A 73 -2.92 -31.92 -3.26
N ILE A 74 -3.25 -30.80 -2.64
CA ILE A 74 -4.09 -30.72 -1.44
C ILE A 74 -5.14 -29.62 -1.59
N ASP A 75 -6.15 -29.67 -0.71
CA ASP A 75 -7.10 -28.57 -0.55
C ASP A 75 -6.48 -27.47 0.32
N GLY A 76 -6.79 -26.20 0.02
CA GLY A 76 -6.30 -25.04 0.75
C GLY A 76 -6.62 -25.09 2.25
N LYS A 77 -7.77 -25.63 2.63
CA LYS A 77 -8.13 -25.75 4.07
C LYS A 77 -7.19 -26.72 4.84
N ASP A 78 -6.59 -27.66 4.12
CA ASP A 78 -5.72 -28.69 4.68
C ASP A 78 -4.24 -28.26 4.64
N TYR A 79 -3.91 -27.16 3.95
CA TYR A 79 -2.56 -26.61 3.90
C TYR A 79 -2.09 -26.11 5.27
N ARG A 80 -0.82 -26.36 5.58
CA ARG A 80 -0.09 -25.74 6.69
C ARG A 80 1.26 -25.22 6.17
N PRO A 81 1.77 -24.08 6.67
CA PRO A 81 3.00 -23.47 6.17
C PRO A 81 4.18 -24.44 6.04
N GLU A 82 4.38 -25.30 7.04
CA GLU A 82 5.49 -26.26 7.14
C GLU A 82 5.47 -27.32 6.02
N MET A 83 4.32 -27.50 5.36
CA MET A 83 4.22 -28.41 4.21
C MET A 83 5.08 -27.93 3.04
N SER A 84 5.24 -26.62 2.86
CA SER A 84 6.03 -26.04 1.77
C SER A 84 7.52 -26.39 1.89
N GLU A 85 8.02 -26.65 3.10
CA GLU A 85 9.42 -26.98 3.34
C GLU A 85 9.90 -28.21 2.57
N ALA A 86 9.00 -29.17 2.34
CA ALA A 86 9.29 -30.45 1.69
C ALA A 86 9.24 -30.42 0.14
N TYR A 87 9.03 -29.23 -0.43
CA TYR A 87 8.93 -28.99 -1.86
C TYR A 87 9.81 -27.81 -2.28
N ASP A 88 10.15 -27.75 -3.56
CA ASP A 88 10.94 -26.64 -4.11
C ASP A 88 10.05 -25.41 -4.36
N VAL A 89 8.79 -25.63 -4.76
CA VAL A 89 7.81 -24.56 -5.04
C VAL A 89 6.41 -24.97 -4.60
N THR A 90 5.71 -24.05 -3.96
CA THR A 90 4.27 -24.17 -3.67
C THR A 90 3.45 -23.31 -4.62
N VAL A 91 2.45 -23.90 -5.28
CA VAL A 91 1.52 -23.22 -6.18
C VAL A 91 0.18 -23.03 -5.47
N PHE A 92 -0.13 -21.79 -5.11
CA PHE A 92 -1.41 -21.40 -4.51
C PHE A 92 -2.44 -21.02 -5.56
N ASP A 93 -3.49 -21.81 -5.66
CA ASP A 93 -4.69 -21.56 -6.47
C ASP A 93 -5.95 -21.50 -5.59
N SER A 94 -5.79 -21.39 -4.27
CA SER A 94 -6.86 -21.17 -3.31
C SER A 94 -6.34 -20.47 -2.06
N LYS A 95 -7.26 -20.03 -1.22
CA LYS A 95 -6.93 -19.41 0.07
C LYS A 95 -6.73 -20.50 1.14
N PRO A 96 -5.59 -20.52 1.85
CA PRO A 96 -5.38 -21.45 2.95
C PRO A 96 -6.30 -21.20 4.15
N ALA A 97 -6.23 -22.08 5.15
CA ALA A 97 -6.80 -21.79 6.45
C ALA A 97 -6.19 -20.51 7.05
N VAL A 98 -7.01 -19.71 7.72
CA VAL A 98 -6.58 -18.46 8.36
C VAL A 98 -5.63 -18.77 9.51
N LEU A 99 -4.44 -18.16 9.50
CA LEU A 99 -3.45 -18.25 10.58
C LEU A 99 -3.72 -17.18 11.65
N ARG A 100 -3.91 -15.93 11.22
CA ARG A 100 -4.32 -14.80 12.06
C ARG A 100 -5.58 -14.17 11.48
N PRO A 101 -6.67 -14.04 12.26
CA PRO A 101 -7.92 -13.46 11.75
C PRO A 101 -7.78 -11.98 11.42
N GLU A 102 -8.68 -11.49 10.56
CA GLU A 102 -8.83 -10.07 10.30
C GLU A 102 -9.30 -9.36 11.58
N VAL A 103 -8.72 -8.21 11.87
CA VAL A 103 -9.11 -7.35 12.98
C VAL A 103 -9.69 -6.08 12.40
N ILE A 104 -10.95 -5.79 12.76
CA ILE A 104 -11.60 -4.52 12.46
C ILE A 104 -12.13 -3.98 13.78
N GLU A 105 -11.46 -2.97 14.33
CA GLU A 105 -11.93 -2.27 15.52
C GLU A 105 -12.59 -0.96 15.09
N ARG A 106 -13.73 -0.66 15.71
CA ARG A 106 -14.49 0.55 15.43
C ARG A 106 -14.67 1.36 16.72
N ASP A 107 -14.66 2.67 16.61
CA ASP A 107 -15.06 3.57 17.68
C ASP A 107 -16.58 3.54 17.92
N GLU A 108 -17.04 4.28 18.93
CA GLU A 108 -18.46 4.41 19.30
C GLU A 108 -19.33 4.99 18.16
N ASN A 109 -18.73 5.67 17.17
CA ASN A 109 -19.41 6.22 16.00
C ASN A 109 -19.39 5.26 14.79
N GLY A 110 -18.85 4.05 14.97
CA GLY A 110 -18.70 3.05 13.91
C GLY A 110 -17.55 3.32 12.94
N ARG A 111 -16.65 4.28 13.21
CA ARG A 111 -15.46 4.54 12.39
C ARG A 111 -14.41 3.49 12.68
N VAL A 112 -13.75 2.96 11.65
CA VAL A 112 -12.67 2.00 11.83
C VAL A 112 -11.46 2.72 12.42
N ILE A 113 -11.00 2.28 13.59
CA ILE A 113 -9.83 2.83 14.30
C ILE A 113 -8.62 1.90 14.24
N ARG A 114 -8.84 0.61 13.95
CA ARG A 114 -7.78 -0.35 13.67
C ARG A 114 -8.25 -1.33 12.62
N TYR A 115 -7.39 -1.57 11.63
CA TYR A 115 -7.64 -2.52 10.57
C TYR A 115 -6.39 -3.36 10.31
N GLU A 116 -6.47 -4.65 10.58
CA GLU A 116 -5.44 -5.62 10.22
C GLU A 116 -6.05 -6.70 9.35
N LYS A 117 -5.47 -6.92 8.17
CA LYS A 117 -5.87 -8.01 7.28
C LYS A 117 -5.55 -9.37 7.90
N ALA A 118 -6.34 -10.38 7.55
CA ALA A 118 -6.02 -11.76 7.91
C ALA A 118 -4.67 -12.20 7.34
N ALA A 119 -3.94 -13.02 8.09
CA ALA A 119 -2.70 -13.67 7.63
C ALA A 119 -2.96 -15.16 7.37
N TYR A 120 -2.31 -15.70 6.32
CA TYR A 120 -2.38 -17.11 5.91
C TYR A 120 -1.03 -17.82 6.00
N LEU A 121 0.04 -17.05 6.14
CA LEU A 121 1.42 -17.48 6.23
C LEU A 121 2.08 -16.74 7.40
N PRO A 122 3.10 -17.33 8.05
CA PRO A 122 3.84 -16.66 9.12
C PRO A 122 4.68 -15.50 8.56
N ASP A 123 4.98 -14.51 9.40
CA ASP A 123 5.65 -13.26 9.00
C ASP A 123 7.10 -13.45 8.48
N ASP A 124 7.69 -14.60 8.77
CA ASP A 124 9.03 -15.04 8.36
C ASP A 124 9.02 -16.08 7.22
N PHE A 125 7.86 -16.36 6.62
CA PHE A 125 7.72 -17.34 5.54
C PHE A 125 8.65 -17.05 4.34
N ASP A 126 9.50 -18.01 4.01
CA ASP A 126 10.57 -17.85 3.01
C ASP A 126 10.58 -18.91 1.90
N ASP A 127 9.63 -19.85 1.89
CA ASP A 127 9.49 -20.82 0.79
C ASP A 127 9.08 -20.14 -0.52
N ALA A 128 9.52 -20.68 -1.66
CA ALA A 128 9.17 -20.15 -2.97
C ALA A 128 7.73 -20.48 -3.36
N VAL A 129 6.99 -19.45 -3.78
CA VAL A 129 5.57 -19.60 -4.11
C VAL A 129 5.20 -18.97 -5.45
N ILE A 130 4.25 -19.62 -6.11
CA ILE A 130 3.51 -19.05 -7.24
C ILE A 130 2.07 -18.92 -6.84
N CYS A 131 1.52 -17.73 -7.00
CA CYS A 131 0.14 -17.42 -6.69
C CYS A 131 -0.64 -17.19 -7.98
N ILE A 132 -1.75 -17.90 -8.12
CA ILE A 132 -2.66 -17.76 -9.27
C ILE A 132 -3.69 -16.68 -8.96
N ALA A 133 -3.83 -15.71 -9.88
CA ALA A 133 -4.80 -14.62 -9.81
C ALA A 133 -4.80 -13.90 -8.44
N GLU A 134 -5.94 -13.85 -7.75
CA GLU A 134 -6.09 -13.15 -6.49
C GLU A 134 -5.42 -13.82 -5.28
N ALA A 135 -4.86 -15.03 -5.45
CA ALA A 135 -4.13 -15.69 -4.38
C ALA A 135 -2.94 -14.83 -3.91
N SER A 136 -2.31 -14.05 -4.82
CA SER A 136 -1.20 -13.16 -4.49
C SER A 136 -1.55 -12.14 -3.41
N GLU A 137 -2.70 -11.49 -3.59
CA GLU A 137 -3.26 -10.54 -2.63
C GLU A 137 -3.61 -11.26 -1.34
N ASN A 138 -4.45 -12.29 -1.45
CA ASN A 138 -5.06 -12.94 -0.29
C ASN A 138 -4.00 -13.46 0.69
N ILE A 139 -2.94 -14.10 0.19
CA ILE A 139 -1.94 -14.74 1.05
C ILE A 139 -0.74 -13.84 1.33
N GLY A 140 -0.42 -12.91 0.42
CA GLY A 140 0.78 -12.07 0.51
C GLY A 140 0.57 -10.73 1.21
N ARG A 141 -0.68 -10.29 1.42
CA ARG A 141 -1.01 -8.97 1.97
C ARG A 141 -0.37 -8.72 3.34
N SER A 142 -0.47 -9.68 4.28
CA SER A 142 0.08 -9.52 5.62
C SER A 142 1.62 -9.43 5.64
N LEU A 143 2.27 -9.93 4.59
CA LEU A 143 3.72 -9.93 4.45
C LEU A 143 4.25 -8.67 3.73
N GLY A 144 3.36 -7.77 3.30
CA GLY A 144 3.72 -6.58 2.53
C GLY A 144 4.13 -6.91 1.09
N ASN A 145 3.51 -7.92 0.48
CA ASN A 145 3.77 -8.27 -0.90
C ASN A 145 3.29 -7.17 -1.88
N LYS A 146 4.14 -6.75 -2.83
CA LYS A 146 3.82 -5.81 -3.91
C LYS A 146 2.92 -6.39 -4.99
N ASN A 147 2.72 -7.71 -5.00
CA ASN A 147 1.69 -8.39 -5.82
C ASN A 147 0.29 -8.16 -5.25
N ASP A 148 -0.06 -6.89 -5.10
CA ASP A 148 -1.25 -6.41 -4.43
C ASP A 148 -2.46 -6.35 -5.36
N TRP A 149 -3.63 -6.10 -4.80
CA TRP A 149 -4.86 -5.94 -5.56
C TRP A 149 -4.94 -4.55 -6.20
N PHE A 150 -4.56 -4.41 -7.48
CA PHE A 150 -4.99 -3.24 -8.23
C PHE A 150 -6.41 -3.42 -8.76
N CYS A 151 -6.67 -4.54 -9.42
CA CYS A 151 -7.99 -4.86 -9.94
C CYS A 151 -8.11 -6.33 -10.36
N LEU A 152 -9.28 -6.92 -10.08
CA LEU A 152 -9.71 -8.19 -10.65
C LEU A 152 -10.35 -7.94 -12.03
N CYS A 153 -9.51 -7.62 -13.02
CA CYS A 153 -9.96 -7.31 -14.37
C CYS A 153 -9.02 -7.81 -15.48
N LEU A 154 -8.08 -8.69 -15.16
CA LEU A 154 -7.15 -9.22 -16.16
C LEU A 154 -7.89 -10.20 -17.08
N ASP A 155 -7.89 -9.89 -18.36
CA ASP A 155 -8.48 -10.70 -19.43
C ASP A 155 -7.43 -11.68 -20.01
N ASN A 156 -7.70 -12.24 -21.18
CA ASN A 156 -6.97 -13.39 -21.72
C ASN A 156 -5.70 -13.08 -22.52
N TYR A 157 -5.28 -11.81 -22.61
CA TYR A 157 -4.05 -11.41 -23.32
C TYR A 157 -2.99 -10.85 -22.38
N ALA A 158 -1.74 -11.23 -22.62
CA ALA A 158 -0.56 -10.61 -22.05
C ALA A 158 0.03 -9.58 -23.03
N LEU A 159 0.67 -8.55 -22.49
CA LEU A 159 1.32 -7.48 -23.27
C LEU A 159 2.61 -7.02 -22.59
N GLY A 160 3.51 -6.38 -23.35
CA GLY A 160 4.72 -5.76 -22.81
C GLY A 160 5.66 -6.71 -22.06
N TRP A 161 5.75 -7.98 -22.47
CA TRP A 161 6.51 -9.00 -21.73
C TRP A 161 8.01 -8.96 -22.05
N LYS A 162 8.83 -9.31 -21.05
CA LYS A 162 10.29 -9.45 -21.19
C LYS A 162 10.64 -10.72 -21.98
N LYS A 163 10.80 -10.59 -23.31
CA LYS A 163 11.01 -11.73 -24.23
C LYS A 163 12.16 -12.65 -23.84
N ASP A 164 13.24 -12.11 -23.25
CA ASP A 164 14.43 -12.87 -22.85
C ASP A 164 14.33 -13.49 -21.44
N HIS A 165 13.22 -13.28 -20.73
CA HIS A 165 13.06 -13.77 -19.36
C HIS A 165 13.02 -15.31 -19.29
N PRO A 166 13.56 -15.96 -18.23
CA PRO A 166 13.54 -17.41 -18.06
C PRO A 166 12.15 -18.06 -18.14
N VAL A 167 11.09 -17.34 -17.77
CA VAL A 167 9.69 -17.80 -17.94
C VAL A 167 9.35 -18.12 -19.40
N PHE A 168 9.92 -17.39 -20.36
CA PHE A 168 9.68 -17.60 -21.79
C PHE A 168 10.76 -18.45 -22.48
N ASN A 169 11.92 -18.61 -21.84
CA ASN A 169 13.09 -19.29 -22.42
C ASN A 169 13.55 -20.51 -21.60
N GLY A 170 12.73 -20.96 -20.65
CA GLY A 170 13.02 -22.10 -19.79
C GLY A 170 12.93 -23.45 -20.52
N PRO A 171 13.08 -24.56 -19.78
CA PRO A 171 13.15 -25.90 -20.38
C PRO A 171 11.88 -26.32 -21.13
N PHE A 172 10.71 -25.79 -20.75
CA PHE A 172 9.48 -25.99 -21.52
C PHE A 172 9.41 -24.93 -22.63
N LYS A 173 9.63 -25.34 -23.88
CA LYS A 173 9.66 -24.43 -25.03
C LYS A 173 8.37 -23.61 -25.14
N VAL A 174 8.49 -22.29 -25.06
CA VAL A 174 7.38 -21.35 -25.22
C VAL A 174 7.37 -20.81 -26.65
N ASN A 175 6.40 -21.23 -27.46
CA ASN A 175 6.22 -20.73 -28.83
C ASN A 175 5.10 -19.69 -28.85
N ILE A 176 5.41 -18.45 -28.46
CA ILE A 176 4.43 -17.35 -28.49
C ILE A 176 4.15 -16.97 -29.93
N VAL A 177 2.86 -16.92 -30.28
CA VAL A 177 2.36 -16.24 -31.48
C VAL A 177 1.75 -14.93 -30.99
N SER A 178 2.43 -13.82 -31.26
CA SER A 178 1.96 -12.49 -30.92
C SER A 178 1.24 -11.83 -32.10
N GLU A 179 0.39 -10.88 -31.77
CA GLU A 179 -0.37 -10.06 -32.72
C GLU A 179 -0.42 -8.61 -32.25
N MET A 180 -0.45 -7.67 -33.20
CA MET A 180 -0.73 -6.27 -32.89
C MET A 180 -2.24 -6.12 -32.70
N ARG A 181 -2.64 -5.64 -31.52
CA ARG A 181 -4.04 -5.38 -31.16
C ARG A 181 -4.22 -3.92 -30.75
N PRO A 182 -5.44 -3.36 -30.85
CA PRO A 182 -5.72 -2.04 -30.29
C PRO A 182 -5.24 -1.94 -28.84
N THR A 183 -4.54 -0.85 -28.52
CA THR A 183 -4.18 -0.55 -27.14
C THR A 183 -5.45 -0.41 -26.30
N PRO A 184 -5.51 -1.01 -25.09
CA PRO A 184 -6.73 -1.00 -24.28
C PRO A 184 -7.23 0.42 -24.02
N ASP A 185 -8.52 0.69 -24.25
CA ASP A 185 -9.09 2.04 -24.09
C ASP A 185 -8.88 2.58 -22.67
N ASN A 186 -9.07 1.74 -21.64
CA ASN A 186 -8.78 2.12 -20.26
C ASN A 186 -7.33 2.59 -20.09
N ALA A 187 -6.34 1.92 -20.70
CA ALA A 187 -4.96 2.36 -20.62
C ALA A 187 -4.75 3.74 -21.25
N LYS A 188 -5.50 4.08 -22.32
CA LYS A 188 -5.48 5.41 -22.93
C LYS A 188 -6.04 6.49 -21.99
N GLU A 189 -7.02 6.16 -21.15
CA GLU A 189 -7.54 7.07 -20.11
C GLU A 189 -6.53 7.33 -18.98
N TYR A 190 -5.71 6.33 -18.64
CA TYR A 190 -4.62 6.48 -17.66
C TYR A 190 -3.42 7.26 -18.19
N ALA A 191 -3.15 7.17 -19.50
CA ALA A 191 -1.96 7.76 -20.12
C ALA A 191 -1.73 9.26 -19.83
N PRO A 192 -2.72 10.16 -20.01
CA PRO A 192 -2.53 11.58 -19.73
C PRO A 192 -2.32 11.86 -18.24
N MET A 193 -2.97 11.08 -17.36
CA MET A 193 -2.82 11.21 -15.90
C MET A 193 -1.37 10.98 -15.43
N TYR A 194 -0.66 10.08 -16.10
CA TYR A 194 0.73 9.73 -15.75
C TYR A 194 1.75 10.28 -16.75
N GLY A 195 1.35 11.19 -17.63
CA GLY A 195 2.25 11.96 -18.48
C GLY A 195 2.92 11.16 -19.60
N TYR A 196 2.32 10.05 -20.04
CA TYR A 196 2.82 9.27 -21.17
C TYR A 196 1.80 9.20 -22.32
N THR A 197 2.29 8.84 -23.50
CA THR A 197 1.44 8.59 -24.68
C THR A 197 1.51 7.11 -25.03
N LEU A 198 0.45 6.58 -25.62
CA LEU A 198 0.38 5.19 -26.03
C LEU A 198 0.21 5.08 -27.54
N PRO A 199 0.81 4.06 -28.18
CA PRO A 199 0.53 3.76 -29.58
C PRO A 199 -0.93 3.32 -29.76
N GLU A 200 -1.47 3.43 -30.98
CA GLU A 200 -2.82 2.92 -31.27
C GLU A 200 -2.95 1.41 -31.11
N GLN A 201 -1.86 0.69 -31.36
CA GLN A 201 -1.79 -0.76 -31.22
C GLN A 201 -0.56 -1.16 -30.40
N THR A 202 -0.69 -2.23 -29.64
CA THR A 202 0.39 -2.84 -28.87
C THR A 202 0.47 -4.34 -29.17
N GLU A 203 1.68 -4.88 -29.05
CA GLU A 203 1.93 -6.31 -29.25
C GLU A 203 1.34 -7.09 -28.06
N MET A 204 0.49 -8.08 -28.35
CA MET A 204 -0.15 -8.94 -27.37
C MET A 204 -0.05 -10.41 -27.77
N TRP A 205 -0.18 -11.31 -26.80
CA TRP A 205 -0.35 -12.74 -27.08
C TRP A 205 -1.42 -13.37 -26.19
N MET A 206 -2.11 -14.36 -26.74
CA MET A 206 -3.23 -15.02 -26.07
C MET A 206 -2.74 -16.02 -25.02
N VAL A 207 -3.09 -15.78 -23.77
CA VAL A 207 -2.74 -16.63 -22.62
C VAL A 207 -3.80 -17.71 -22.39
N SER A 208 -5.09 -17.36 -22.49
CA SER A 208 -6.20 -18.31 -22.39
C SER A 208 -7.12 -18.26 -23.60
N LYS A 209 -7.66 -19.43 -23.97
CA LYS A 209 -8.54 -19.59 -25.14
C LYS A 209 -9.86 -18.83 -24.99
N ASN A 210 -10.28 -18.68 -23.74
CA ASN A 210 -11.50 -18.00 -23.36
C ASN A 210 -11.11 -16.68 -22.68
N GLY A 211 -11.88 -15.64 -22.97
CA GLY A 211 -11.73 -14.30 -22.42
C GLY A 211 -13.09 -13.59 -22.40
N GLY A 212 -13.11 -12.36 -21.89
CA GLY A 212 -14.32 -11.55 -21.76
C GLY A 212 -15.09 -11.78 -20.46
N PHE A 213 -15.48 -10.67 -19.84
CA PHE A 213 -16.16 -10.60 -18.54
C PHE A 213 -17.55 -11.27 -18.51
N GLU A 214 -18.18 -11.44 -19.68
CA GLU A 214 -19.56 -11.90 -19.82
C GLU A 214 -19.72 -13.43 -19.81
N ASN A 215 -18.63 -14.19 -19.91
CA ASN A 215 -18.66 -15.64 -20.07
C ASN A 215 -18.73 -16.43 -18.74
N GLY A 216 -18.90 -15.74 -17.60
CA GLY A 216 -18.99 -16.38 -16.27
C GLY A 216 -17.70 -17.04 -15.79
N GLN A 217 -16.58 -16.81 -16.49
CA GLN A 217 -15.28 -17.40 -16.16
C GLN A 217 -14.58 -16.65 -15.05
N ARG A 218 -13.68 -17.34 -14.36
CA ARG A 218 -12.79 -16.74 -13.37
C ARG A 218 -11.95 -15.63 -14.03
N ILE A 219 -11.95 -14.45 -13.42
CA ILE A 219 -11.24 -13.27 -13.93
C ILE A 219 -9.87 -13.21 -13.25
N GLY A 220 -8.84 -12.80 -13.99
CA GLY A 220 -7.50 -12.64 -13.43
C GLY A 220 -7.33 -11.34 -12.63
N MET A 221 -6.25 -11.26 -11.89
CA MET A 221 -5.87 -10.06 -11.14
C MET A 221 -4.66 -9.39 -11.79
N VAL A 222 -4.63 -8.05 -11.77
CA VAL A 222 -3.41 -7.27 -11.99
C VAL A 222 -3.01 -6.54 -10.70
N SER A 223 -1.70 -6.35 -10.52
CA SER A 223 -1.11 -5.60 -9.40
C SER A 223 -0.68 -4.18 -9.79
N ARG A 224 -0.56 -3.30 -8.79
CA ARG A 224 -0.29 -1.87 -9.01
C ARG A 224 1.17 -1.72 -9.49
N PRO A 225 1.42 -0.92 -10.54
CA PRO A 225 2.78 -0.75 -11.07
C PRO A 225 3.65 0.21 -10.25
N TRP A 226 3.01 1.15 -9.55
CA TRP A 226 3.72 2.24 -8.87
C TRP A 226 4.50 1.75 -7.65
N GLY A 227 5.82 1.98 -7.67
CA GLY A 227 6.75 1.45 -6.68
C GLY A 227 7.01 -0.05 -6.78
N TYR A 228 6.46 -0.76 -7.78
CA TYR A 228 6.60 -2.21 -7.88
C TYR A 228 8.09 -2.63 -7.92
N THR A 229 8.90 -1.94 -8.73
CA THR A 229 10.34 -2.23 -8.90
C THR A 229 11.26 -1.23 -8.19
N ASP A 230 10.79 -0.57 -7.13
CA ASP A 230 11.63 0.32 -6.30
C ASP A 230 12.52 -0.45 -5.28
N SER A 231 12.57 -1.79 -5.39
CA SER A 231 13.42 -2.66 -4.58
C SER A 231 14.08 -3.75 -5.44
N PRO A 232 15.32 -4.16 -5.12
CA PRO A 232 16.13 -5.06 -5.96
C PRO A 232 15.54 -6.48 -6.09
N GLU A 233 14.73 -6.91 -5.13
CA GLU A 233 14.09 -8.22 -5.10
C GLU A 233 12.78 -8.29 -5.89
N ALA A 234 12.35 -7.19 -6.53
CA ALA A 234 11.12 -7.11 -7.30
C ALA A 234 11.35 -6.95 -8.81
N GLU A 235 10.51 -7.57 -9.63
CA GLU A 235 10.54 -7.43 -11.09
C GLU A 235 9.17 -7.56 -11.74
N VAL A 236 8.92 -6.72 -12.74
CA VAL A 236 7.79 -6.89 -13.68
C VAL A 236 8.25 -7.76 -14.84
N ILE A 237 7.48 -8.79 -15.18
CA ILE A 237 7.78 -9.73 -16.28
C ILE A 237 6.83 -9.48 -17.46
N SER A 238 5.56 -9.19 -17.19
CA SER A 238 4.54 -8.91 -18.21
C SER A 238 3.41 -8.05 -17.64
N GLY A 239 2.87 -7.17 -18.47
CA GLY A 239 1.55 -6.58 -18.28
C GLY A 239 0.47 -7.47 -18.90
N GLY A 240 -0.78 -7.01 -18.86
CA GLY A 240 -1.90 -7.73 -19.47
C GLY A 240 -3.07 -6.84 -19.86
N LEU A 241 -3.90 -7.35 -20.76
CA LEU A 241 -5.13 -6.71 -21.20
C LEU A 241 -6.08 -6.61 -20.00
N CYS A 242 -6.31 -5.39 -19.50
CA CYS A 242 -7.10 -5.15 -18.30
C CYS A 242 -7.74 -3.76 -18.34
N ALA A 243 -8.56 -3.45 -17.33
CA ALA A 243 -9.25 -2.17 -17.18
C ALA A 243 -8.41 -1.09 -16.46
N LYS A 244 -7.08 -1.21 -16.50
CA LYS A 244 -6.13 -0.34 -15.79
C LYS A 244 -5.05 0.20 -16.73
N SER A 245 -4.05 0.88 -16.17
CA SER A 245 -2.91 1.43 -16.90
C SER A 245 -2.13 0.34 -17.65
N ILE A 246 -1.42 0.74 -18.71
CA ILE A 246 -0.72 -0.20 -19.61
C ILE A 246 0.37 -1.02 -18.89
N ASP A 247 0.89 -0.47 -17.80
CA ASP A 247 1.96 -1.02 -16.97
C ASP A 247 1.45 -1.88 -15.81
N ALA A 248 0.13 -2.04 -15.64
CA ALA A 248 -0.45 -2.91 -14.63
C ALA A 248 0.13 -4.35 -14.73
N VAL A 249 0.57 -4.87 -13.58
CA VAL A 249 1.42 -6.07 -13.53
C VAL A 249 0.56 -7.32 -13.58
N ALA A 250 0.66 -8.09 -14.66
CA ALA A 250 -0.03 -9.38 -14.82
C ALA A 250 0.87 -10.58 -14.47
N ILE A 251 2.18 -10.44 -14.71
CA ILE A 251 3.20 -11.40 -14.29
C ILE A 251 4.34 -10.61 -13.67
N GLY A 252 4.68 -10.94 -12.42
CA GLY A 252 5.76 -10.30 -11.69
C GLY A 252 6.23 -11.13 -10.51
N ARG A 253 7.36 -10.74 -9.92
CA ARG A 253 7.93 -11.41 -8.74
C ARG A 253 8.35 -10.37 -7.70
N HIS A 254 8.19 -10.71 -6.44
CA HIS A 254 8.66 -9.95 -5.29
C HIS A 254 9.23 -10.91 -4.25
N GLY A 255 10.55 -10.96 -4.12
CA GLY A 255 11.24 -11.96 -3.30
C GLY A 255 10.87 -13.39 -3.72
N ASN A 256 10.38 -14.17 -2.76
CA ASN A 256 9.92 -15.55 -2.90
C ASN A 256 8.48 -15.67 -3.42
N PHE A 257 7.80 -14.56 -3.71
CA PHE A 257 6.44 -14.55 -4.26
C PHE A 257 6.43 -14.24 -5.75
N PHE A 258 5.84 -15.15 -6.54
CA PHE A 258 5.57 -14.93 -7.95
C PHE A 258 4.07 -14.77 -8.19
N HIS A 259 3.69 -13.73 -8.90
CA HIS A 259 2.33 -13.47 -9.35
C HIS A 259 2.13 -13.98 -10.77
N TRP A 260 1.25 -14.97 -10.91
CA TRP A 260 0.66 -15.35 -12.19
C TRP A 260 -0.78 -14.86 -12.19
N GLY A 261 -1.02 -13.65 -12.67
CA GLY A 261 -2.32 -12.98 -12.56
C GLY A 261 -3.44 -13.64 -13.34
N PHE A 262 -3.12 -14.44 -14.38
CA PHE A 262 -4.12 -15.10 -15.21
C PHE A 262 -4.84 -16.23 -14.46
N ALA A 263 -6.16 -16.22 -14.51
CA ALA A 263 -7.00 -17.10 -13.70
C ALA A 263 -7.36 -18.44 -14.36
N ALA A 264 -7.17 -18.61 -15.67
CA ALA A 264 -7.60 -19.81 -16.38
C ALA A 264 -6.93 -21.09 -15.85
N LYS A 265 -7.70 -22.17 -15.70
CA LYS A 265 -7.15 -23.50 -15.42
C LYS A 265 -6.32 -24.02 -16.61
N PRO A 266 -5.39 -24.98 -16.42
CA PRO A 266 -4.47 -25.37 -17.47
C PRO A 266 -5.10 -25.82 -18.78
N SER A 267 -6.22 -26.54 -18.77
CA SER A 267 -6.91 -26.98 -19.99
C SER A 267 -7.40 -25.82 -20.89
N ASP A 268 -7.66 -24.66 -20.28
CA ASP A 268 -8.11 -23.44 -20.97
C ASP A 268 -6.95 -22.51 -21.35
N LEU A 269 -5.75 -22.73 -20.81
CA LEU A 269 -4.53 -22.06 -21.26
C LEU A 269 -4.14 -22.49 -22.68
N THR A 270 -3.53 -21.56 -23.42
CA THR A 270 -2.83 -21.87 -24.67
C THR A 270 -1.58 -22.71 -24.38
N GLU A 271 -1.07 -23.45 -25.38
CA GLU A 271 0.18 -24.23 -25.18
C GLU A 271 1.40 -23.38 -24.78
N PRO A 272 1.66 -22.18 -25.36
CA PRO A 272 2.71 -21.31 -24.84
C PRO A 272 2.44 -20.86 -23.39
N ALA A 273 1.20 -20.55 -23.01
CA ALA A 273 0.89 -20.19 -21.63
C ALA A 273 1.14 -21.34 -20.63
N LYS A 274 0.76 -22.57 -20.99
CA LYS A 274 1.08 -23.78 -20.23
C LYS A 274 2.59 -23.96 -20.04
N ALA A 275 3.38 -23.73 -21.09
CA ALA A 275 4.83 -23.83 -21.03
C ALA A 275 5.43 -22.71 -20.16
N ALA A 276 4.94 -21.46 -20.31
CA ALA A 276 5.37 -20.32 -19.51
C ALA A 276 5.05 -20.51 -18.02
N LEU A 277 3.84 -20.96 -17.66
CA LEU A 277 3.50 -21.27 -16.27
C LEU A 277 4.39 -22.36 -15.67
N ALA A 278 4.73 -23.39 -16.46
CA ALA A 278 5.65 -24.42 -16.02
C ALA A 278 7.09 -23.90 -15.86
N ASN A 279 7.55 -23.03 -16.76
CA ASN A 279 8.85 -22.37 -16.62
C ASN A 279 8.88 -21.40 -15.44
N ALA A 280 7.76 -20.77 -15.06
CA ALA A 280 7.68 -19.99 -13.83
C ALA A 280 7.94 -20.85 -12.59
N ILE A 281 7.45 -22.09 -12.55
CA ILE A 281 7.76 -23.05 -11.48
C ILE A 281 9.25 -23.40 -11.49
N VAL A 282 9.83 -23.67 -12.66
CA VAL A 282 11.28 -23.95 -12.76
C VAL A 282 12.11 -22.73 -12.33
N TYR A 283 11.67 -21.52 -12.65
CA TYR A 283 12.31 -20.27 -12.26
C TYR A 283 12.25 -20.05 -10.76
N MET A 284 11.08 -20.28 -10.14
CA MET A 284 10.86 -20.01 -8.73
C MET A 284 11.55 -20.99 -7.77
N LYS A 285 11.97 -22.18 -8.23
CA LYS A 285 12.68 -23.15 -7.37
C LYS A 285 13.92 -22.57 -6.68
N ASP A 286 14.57 -21.58 -7.29
CA ASP A 286 15.81 -20.97 -6.80
C ASP A 286 15.55 -19.77 -5.86
N PHE A 287 14.28 -19.48 -5.54
CA PHE A 287 13.87 -18.34 -4.70
C PHE A 287 13.47 -18.70 -3.27
N LYS A 288 13.61 -19.97 -2.87
CA LYS A 288 13.49 -20.34 -1.46
C LYS A 288 14.56 -19.62 -0.63
N GLY A 289 14.16 -19.06 0.51
CA GLY A 289 14.98 -18.19 1.35
C GLY A 289 15.10 -16.74 0.85
N LYS A 290 14.58 -16.39 -0.34
CA LYS A 290 14.65 -15.03 -0.90
C LYS A 290 13.48 -14.17 -0.44
N ARG A 291 13.33 -14.00 0.88
CA ARG A 291 12.22 -13.24 1.49
C ARG A 291 12.09 -11.80 0.94
N ILE A 292 10.88 -11.26 1.08
CA ILE A 292 10.58 -9.85 0.79
C ILE A 292 11.42 -8.94 1.71
N ILE A 293 12.06 -7.93 1.12
CA ILE A 293 12.78 -6.88 1.84
C ILE A 293 11.89 -5.65 1.98
N ALA A 294 11.44 -5.06 0.85
CA ALA A 294 10.58 -3.89 0.85
C ALA A 294 9.10 -4.27 1.05
N ARG A 295 8.63 -4.21 2.30
CA ARG A 295 7.26 -4.62 2.65
C ARG A 295 6.26 -3.49 2.41
N LYS A 296 5.40 -3.66 1.40
CA LYS A 296 4.24 -2.80 1.13
C LYS A 296 3.07 -3.13 2.08
N LEU A 297 3.22 -2.79 3.36
CA LEU A 297 2.21 -3.05 4.38
C LEU A 297 0.95 -2.17 4.21
N ASN A 298 1.13 -0.94 3.73
CA ASN A 298 0.03 -0.07 3.31
C ASN A 298 -0.22 -0.22 1.81
N GLU A 299 -1.37 -0.78 1.44
CA GLU A 299 -1.69 -1.07 0.04
C GLU A 299 -1.92 0.16 -0.82
N GLY A 300 -2.47 1.21 -0.22
CA GLY A 300 -2.82 2.46 -0.90
C GLY A 300 -1.72 3.50 -0.83
N ILE A 301 -0.55 3.15 -0.29
CA ILE A 301 0.55 4.09 -0.10
C ILE A 301 0.85 4.84 -1.41
N ALA A 302 0.73 6.16 -1.35
CA ALA A 302 1.00 7.03 -2.48
C ALA A 302 2.50 7.03 -2.77
N THR A 303 2.84 6.85 -4.03
CA THR A 303 4.20 7.04 -4.54
C THR A 303 4.29 8.41 -5.21
N ARG A 304 5.49 8.80 -5.61
CA ARG A 304 5.72 10.07 -6.32
C ARG A 304 5.08 10.11 -7.71
N ASP A 305 4.56 8.99 -8.22
CA ASP A 305 3.70 8.95 -9.41
C ASP A 305 2.35 9.64 -9.16
N ALA A 306 1.86 9.63 -7.91
CA ALA A 306 0.66 10.38 -7.53
C ALA A 306 0.84 11.88 -7.76
N ALA A 307 2.05 12.45 -7.67
CA ALA A 307 2.28 13.86 -7.98
C ALA A 307 2.06 14.17 -9.47
N THR A 308 2.38 13.23 -10.37
CA THR A 308 2.10 13.37 -11.80
C THR A 308 0.59 13.36 -12.05
N ALA A 309 -0.11 12.41 -11.43
CA ALA A 309 -1.57 12.36 -11.47
C ALA A 309 -2.20 13.63 -10.91
N SER A 310 -1.77 14.08 -9.73
CA SER A 310 -2.27 15.30 -9.10
C SER A 310 -2.05 16.52 -9.99
N LYS A 311 -0.86 16.67 -10.59
CA LYS A 311 -0.58 17.71 -11.58
C LYS A 311 -1.57 17.70 -12.73
N TYR A 312 -1.84 16.54 -13.33
CA TYR A 312 -2.83 16.42 -14.41
C TYR A 312 -4.24 16.79 -13.94
N THR A 313 -4.64 16.34 -12.75
CA THR A 313 -5.98 16.63 -12.20
C THR A 313 -6.24 18.10 -11.88
N MET A 314 -5.21 18.94 -11.85
CA MET A 314 -5.34 20.39 -11.67
C MET A 314 -5.28 21.15 -13.01
N SER A 315 -5.30 20.45 -14.15
CA SER A 315 -5.19 21.04 -15.49
C SER A 315 -6.54 21.36 -16.12
N ARG A 316 -6.53 22.31 -17.08
CA ARG A 316 -7.72 22.58 -17.91
C ARG A 316 -8.06 21.42 -18.84
N ASP A 317 -7.07 20.63 -19.23
CA ASP A 317 -7.26 19.46 -20.08
C ASP A 317 -8.06 18.38 -19.35
N CYS A 318 -7.67 18.04 -18.12
CA CYS A 318 -8.44 17.09 -17.28
C CYS A 318 -9.86 17.60 -16.98
N TRP A 319 -10.01 18.90 -16.72
CA TRP A 319 -11.33 19.51 -16.51
C TRP A 319 -12.25 19.34 -17.74
N LYS A 320 -11.77 19.69 -18.94
CA LYS A 320 -12.53 19.55 -20.19
C LYS A 320 -12.83 18.08 -20.52
N GLU A 321 -11.85 17.20 -20.30
CA GLU A 321 -12.03 15.77 -20.49
C GLU A 321 -13.12 15.22 -19.55
N MET A 322 -13.09 15.59 -18.28
CA MET A 322 -14.12 15.20 -17.31
C MET A 322 -15.51 15.67 -17.74
N GLU A 323 -15.65 16.90 -18.26
CA GLU A 323 -16.93 17.38 -18.79
C GLU A 323 -17.42 16.53 -19.97
N ALA A 324 -16.52 16.20 -20.90
CA ALA A 324 -16.83 15.37 -22.05
C ALA A 324 -17.21 13.94 -21.64
N VAL A 325 -16.46 13.33 -20.73
CA VAL A 325 -16.71 11.98 -20.21
C VAL A 325 -18.04 11.93 -19.45
N ASN A 326 -18.32 12.89 -18.57
CA ASN A 326 -19.59 12.96 -17.85
C ASN A 326 -20.78 13.10 -18.80
N MET A 327 -20.68 13.96 -19.82
CA MET A 327 -21.73 14.11 -20.83
C MET A 327 -21.91 12.83 -21.65
N LYS A 328 -20.82 12.17 -22.06
CA LYS A 328 -20.86 10.89 -22.78
C LYS A 328 -21.56 9.81 -21.94
N TYR A 329 -21.21 9.69 -20.66
CA TYR A 329 -21.83 8.75 -19.72
C TYR A 329 -23.34 9.04 -19.55
N TYR A 330 -23.72 10.30 -19.38
CA TYR A 330 -25.12 10.70 -19.32
C TYR A 330 -25.89 10.31 -20.58
N LEU A 331 -25.37 10.61 -21.77
CA LEU A 331 -26.02 10.27 -23.04
C LEU A 331 -26.16 8.75 -23.21
N MET A 332 -25.13 7.99 -22.81
CA MET A 332 -25.19 6.53 -22.81
C MET A 332 -26.29 6.02 -21.89
N MET A 333 -26.33 6.47 -20.62
CA MET A 333 -27.33 6.06 -19.65
C MET A 333 -28.76 6.48 -20.03
N ASP A 334 -28.94 7.71 -20.53
CA ASP A 334 -30.24 8.19 -21.03
C ASP A 334 -30.73 7.36 -22.22
N SER A 335 -29.85 7.05 -23.17
CA SER A 335 -30.16 6.18 -24.30
C SER A 335 -30.53 4.76 -23.85
N THR A 336 -29.74 4.15 -22.97
CA THR A 336 -30.01 2.81 -22.41
C THR A 336 -31.35 2.79 -21.69
N MET A 337 -31.64 3.77 -20.84
CA MET A 337 -32.91 3.84 -20.12
C MET A 337 -34.12 4.05 -21.04
N ARG A 338 -33.97 4.82 -22.13
CA ARG A 338 -35.02 4.95 -23.15
C ARG A 338 -35.28 3.63 -23.87
N ALA A 339 -34.23 2.90 -24.23
CA ALA A 339 -34.35 1.60 -24.88
C ALA A 339 -35.06 0.57 -23.97
N ILE A 340 -34.66 0.49 -22.69
CA ILE A 340 -35.29 -0.39 -21.70
C ILE A 340 -36.76 -0.04 -21.50
N LYS A 341 -37.10 1.24 -21.35
CA LYS A 341 -38.49 1.68 -21.21
C LYS A 341 -39.32 1.42 -22.47
N ALA A 342 -38.74 1.53 -23.66
CA ALA A 342 -39.41 1.21 -24.92
C ALA A 342 -39.73 -0.29 -25.02
N LYS A 343 -38.77 -1.17 -24.68
CA LYS A 343 -39.00 -2.62 -24.57
C LYS A 343 -40.10 -2.95 -23.56
N GLN A 344 -40.05 -2.34 -22.38
CA GLN A 344 -41.06 -2.51 -21.35
C GLN A 344 -42.45 -2.09 -21.84
N ALA A 345 -42.56 -0.95 -22.55
CA ALA A 345 -43.81 -0.47 -23.13
C ALA A 345 -44.33 -1.36 -24.28
N ALA A 346 -43.43 -2.02 -25.01
CA ALA A 346 -43.77 -2.99 -26.06
C ALA A 346 -44.19 -4.37 -25.50
N GLY A 347 -44.11 -4.58 -24.18
CA GLY A 347 -44.42 -5.86 -23.53
C GLY A 347 -43.33 -6.92 -23.73
N GLU A 348 -42.11 -6.52 -24.11
CA GLU A 348 -40.97 -7.41 -24.24
C GLU A 348 -40.38 -7.78 -22.87
N GLU A 349 -39.86 -9.00 -22.75
CA GLU A 349 -39.20 -9.47 -21.53
C GLU A 349 -37.86 -8.73 -21.33
N LEU A 350 -37.67 -8.16 -20.15
CA LEU A 350 -36.42 -7.49 -19.78
C LEU A 350 -35.44 -8.49 -19.18
N SER A 351 -34.18 -8.39 -19.57
CA SER A 351 -33.10 -9.15 -18.95
C SER A 351 -32.87 -8.70 -17.49
N PRO A 352 -32.23 -9.54 -16.64
CA PRO A 352 -31.87 -9.16 -15.27
C PRO A 352 -31.03 -7.87 -15.19
N ALA A 353 -30.12 -7.66 -16.15
CA ALA A 353 -29.33 -6.43 -16.22
C ALA A 353 -30.20 -5.21 -16.53
N GLU A 354 -31.15 -5.31 -17.45
CA GLU A 354 -32.08 -4.22 -17.77
C GLU A 354 -33.02 -3.90 -16.60
N MET A 355 -33.48 -4.91 -15.87
CA MET A 355 -34.24 -4.72 -14.63
C MET A 355 -33.43 -4.00 -13.55
N MET A 356 -32.14 -4.30 -13.43
CA MET A 356 -31.23 -3.59 -12.52
C MET A 356 -31.09 -2.11 -12.90
N HIS A 357 -30.98 -1.81 -14.20
CA HIS A 357 -30.90 -0.42 -14.66
C HIS A 357 -32.13 0.41 -14.28
N LEU A 358 -33.32 -0.21 -14.25
CA LEU A 358 -34.56 0.45 -13.81
C LEU A 358 -34.57 0.83 -12.32
N GLN A 359 -33.70 0.22 -11.50
CA GLN A 359 -33.57 0.56 -10.08
C GLN A 359 -32.71 1.81 -9.86
N PHE A 360 -31.90 2.22 -10.84
CA PHE A 360 -31.11 3.43 -10.71
C PHE A 360 -31.99 4.68 -10.79
N PRO A 361 -31.74 5.68 -9.93
CA PRO A 361 -32.42 6.97 -10.05
C PRO A 361 -32.05 7.63 -11.38
N ALA A 362 -32.95 8.47 -11.91
CA ALA A 362 -32.67 9.23 -13.12
C ALA A 362 -31.42 10.11 -12.90
N ILE A 363 -30.39 9.89 -13.73
CA ILE A 363 -29.14 10.63 -13.65
C ILE A 363 -29.40 12.04 -14.20
N PRO A 364 -29.18 13.11 -13.42
CA PRO A 364 -29.36 14.46 -13.92
C PRO A 364 -28.37 14.75 -15.05
N LYS A 365 -28.81 15.50 -16.06
CA LYS A 365 -27.90 15.97 -17.11
C LYS A 365 -26.75 16.76 -16.47
N PRO A 366 -25.48 16.39 -16.70
CA PRO A 366 -24.35 17.12 -16.16
C PRO A 366 -24.40 18.58 -16.58
N LYS A 367 -24.21 19.48 -15.62
CA LYS A 367 -24.02 20.91 -15.87
C LYS A 367 -22.53 21.18 -15.92
N SER A 368 -22.10 22.01 -16.87
CA SER A 368 -20.73 22.52 -16.89
C SER A 368 -20.49 23.30 -15.60
N ILE A 369 -19.35 23.03 -14.97
CA ILE A 369 -18.90 23.74 -13.77
C ILE A 369 -17.73 24.65 -14.17
N PRO A 370 -17.68 25.91 -13.69
CA PRO A 370 -16.52 26.76 -13.90
C PRO A 370 -15.23 26.10 -13.41
N PHE A 371 -14.11 26.39 -14.08
CA PHE A 371 -12.81 25.83 -13.72
C PHE A 371 -12.41 26.11 -12.26
N SER A 372 -12.74 27.29 -11.73
CA SER A 372 -12.58 27.62 -10.31
C SER A 372 -13.33 26.68 -9.37
N GLU A 373 -14.59 26.34 -9.65
CA GLU A 373 -15.36 25.42 -8.82
C GLU A 373 -14.81 23.99 -8.91
N TYR A 374 -14.32 23.59 -10.09
CA TYR A 374 -13.59 22.34 -10.27
C TYR A 374 -12.34 22.27 -9.38
N LEU A 375 -11.49 23.31 -9.42
CA LEU A 375 -10.25 23.35 -8.63
C LEU A 375 -10.53 23.40 -7.12
N LYS A 376 -11.52 24.20 -6.67
CA LYS A 376 -11.96 24.25 -5.27
C LYS A 376 -12.39 22.88 -4.75
N GLY A 377 -13.11 22.11 -5.58
CA GLY A 377 -13.55 20.76 -5.23
C GLY A 377 -12.42 19.73 -5.18
N ARG A 378 -11.32 19.96 -5.90
CA ARG A 378 -10.16 19.05 -5.95
C ARG A 378 -9.13 19.33 -4.87
N ASN A 379 -8.73 20.58 -4.72
CA ASN A 379 -7.77 20.99 -3.70
C ASN A 379 -8.05 22.44 -3.24
N PRO A 380 -8.91 22.62 -2.23
CA PRO A 380 -9.31 23.95 -1.76
C PRO A 380 -8.12 24.74 -1.19
N GLU A 381 -7.14 24.07 -0.58
CA GLU A 381 -5.97 24.74 0.01
C GLU A 381 -5.03 25.31 -1.06
N LEU A 382 -4.72 24.53 -2.10
CA LEU A 382 -3.93 25.06 -3.22
C LEU A 382 -4.70 26.14 -4.00
N TYR A 383 -6.03 26.04 -4.10
CA TYR A 383 -6.86 27.07 -4.73
C TYR A 383 -6.81 28.41 -3.98
N LYS A 384 -6.79 28.42 -2.65
CA LYS A 384 -6.64 29.67 -1.87
C LYS A 384 -5.36 30.43 -2.24
N VAL A 385 -4.31 29.72 -2.66
CA VAL A 385 -3.00 30.30 -2.99
C VAL A 385 -2.88 30.63 -4.47
N PHE A 386 -3.26 29.70 -5.36
CA PHE A 386 -3.01 29.80 -6.80
C PHE A 386 -4.23 30.28 -7.61
N GLY A 387 -5.43 30.26 -7.04
CA GLY A 387 -6.66 30.55 -7.78
C GLY A 387 -6.82 29.63 -9.00
N GLU A 388 -7.06 30.22 -10.17
CA GLU A 388 -7.17 29.48 -11.44
C GLU A 388 -5.85 29.40 -12.24
N ASP A 389 -4.70 29.76 -11.64
CA ASP A 389 -3.40 29.72 -12.32
C ASP A 389 -2.85 28.30 -12.40
N GLU A 390 -3.26 27.58 -13.45
CA GLU A 390 -2.81 26.22 -13.79
C GLU A 390 -1.28 26.07 -13.81
N ALA A 391 -0.54 27.11 -14.23
CA ALA A 391 0.91 27.04 -14.31
C ALA A 391 1.56 26.98 -12.91
N GLU A 392 0.95 27.62 -11.90
CA GLU A 392 1.43 27.55 -10.51
C GLU A 392 1.18 26.18 -9.89
N TYR A 393 0.06 25.50 -10.21
CA TYR A 393 -0.15 24.10 -9.81
C TYR A 393 0.92 23.19 -10.41
N ALA A 394 1.18 23.31 -11.72
CA ALA A 394 2.22 22.54 -12.38
C ALA A 394 3.60 22.79 -11.73
N ARG A 395 3.94 24.05 -11.49
CA ARG A 395 5.19 24.43 -10.81
C ARG A 395 5.26 23.89 -9.39
N TYR A 396 4.16 23.91 -8.65
CA TYR A 396 4.09 23.37 -7.28
C TYR A 396 4.46 21.89 -7.25
N TYR A 397 3.84 21.06 -8.10
CA TYR A 397 4.14 19.63 -8.12
C TYR A 397 5.55 19.34 -8.64
N ASP A 398 6.01 20.06 -9.67
CA ASP A 398 7.36 19.86 -10.23
C ASP A 398 8.46 20.27 -9.23
N LYS A 399 8.31 21.42 -8.58
CA LYS A 399 9.29 21.96 -7.62
C LYS A 399 9.37 21.11 -6.35
N ASN A 400 8.24 20.63 -5.86
CA ASN A 400 8.19 19.85 -4.61
C ASN A 400 8.35 18.35 -4.83
N ARG A 401 8.45 17.87 -6.08
CA ARG A 401 8.63 16.46 -6.42
C ARG A 401 9.70 15.73 -5.59
N PRO A 402 10.89 16.30 -5.32
CA PRO A 402 11.94 15.62 -4.54
C PRO A 402 11.64 15.50 -3.03
N TYR A 403 10.63 16.22 -2.55
CA TYR A 403 10.31 16.36 -1.12
C TYR A 403 8.92 15.82 -0.77
N PHE A 404 8.18 15.27 -1.74
CA PHE A 404 6.93 14.58 -1.41
C PHE A 404 7.23 13.32 -0.62
N ARG A 405 6.36 13.01 0.34
CA ARG A 405 6.25 11.72 1.01
C ARG A 405 4.78 11.34 1.14
N ALA A 406 4.49 10.09 1.49
CA ALA A 406 3.15 9.69 1.89
C ALA A 406 2.67 10.54 3.08
N ASP A 407 1.41 10.94 3.08
CA ASP A 407 0.80 11.68 4.18
C ASP A 407 0.86 10.90 5.50
N SER A 408 0.96 11.61 6.61
CA SER A 408 1.08 11.02 7.94
C SER A 408 -0.20 10.35 8.46
N ASN A 409 -1.35 10.49 7.78
CA ASN A 409 -2.62 9.95 8.25
C ASN A 409 -2.86 8.54 7.70
N GLU A 410 -3.26 8.44 6.44
CA GLU A 410 -3.61 7.17 5.79
C GLU A 410 -2.55 6.77 4.75
N GLY A 411 -1.65 7.69 4.39
CA GLY A 411 -0.62 7.49 3.39
C GLY A 411 -1.13 7.42 1.95
N TYR A 412 -2.41 7.74 1.71
CA TYR A 412 -3.06 7.68 0.39
C TYR A 412 -2.84 8.95 -0.46
N SER A 413 -2.33 10.01 0.14
CA SER A 413 -2.01 11.29 -0.47
C SER A 413 -0.53 11.64 -0.30
N LEU A 414 -0.10 12.69 -0.98
CA LEU A 414 1.24 13.23 -0.85
C LEU A 414 1.24 14.49 0.01
N GLU A 415 2.24 14.61 0.87
CA GLU A 415 2.56 15.84 1.57
C GLU A 415 4.03 16.20 1.40
N ILE A 416 4.37 17.47 1.64
CA ILE A 416 5.75 17.95 1.54
C ILE A 416 6.46 17.69 2.86
N ASP A 417 7.57 16.96 2.80
CA ASP A 417 8.55 16.88 3.86
C ASP A 417 9.26 18.23 4.02
N GLN A 418 8.89 18.97 5.07
CA GLN A 418 9.41 20.32 5.29
C GLN A 418 10.87 20.29 5.72
N GLU A 419 11.30 19.28 6.47
CA GLU A 419 12.68 19.14 6.93
C GLU A 419 13.62 18.84 5.77
N ALA A 420 13.30 17.85 4.94
CA ALA A 420 14.07 17.53 3.73
C ALA A 420 14.10 18.72 2.75
N ARG A 421 12.97 19.42 2.60
CA ARG A 421 12.87 20.63 1.79
C ARG A 421 13.73 21.77 2.32
N ALA A 422 13.75 22.01 3.63
CA ALA A 422 14.56 23.05 4.26
C ALA A 422 16.07 22.77 4.08
N LEU A 423 16.46 21.49 4.11
CA LEU A 423 17.83 21.06 3.83
C LEU A 423 18.19 21.11 2.34
N GLY A 424 17.19 21.14 1.45
CA GLY A 424 17.40 21.11 0.00
C GLY A 424 17.92 19.76 -0.51
N ILE A 425 17.69 18.69 0.24
CA ILE A 425 18.14 17.33 -0.11
C ILE A 425 16.89 16.44 -0.26
N ALA A 426 16.77 15.76 -1.40
CA ALA A 426 15.64 14.88 -1.68
C ALA A 426 15.60 13.70 -0.71
N ASN A 427 14.40 13.17 -0.41
CA ASN A 427 14.29 12.04 0.52
C ASN A 427 14.84 10.72 -0.02
N ASN A 428 14.86 10.58 -1.34
CA ASN A 428 15.48 9.48 -2.05
C ASN A 428 16.94 9.74 -2.43
N ASP A 429 17.58 10.75 -1.85
CA ASP A 429 19.03 10.98 -1.93
C ASP A 429 19.70 10.60 -0.60
N ILE A 430 20.62 9.63 -0.65
CA ILE A 430 21.26 9.07 0.57
C ILE A 430 22.02 10.13 1.37
N ARG A 431 22.42 11.24 0.74
CA ARG A 431 23.04 12.38 1.41
C ARG A 431 22.13 13.01 2.46
N LEU A 432 20.81 12.77 2.41
CA LEU A 432 19.90 13.20 3.45
C LEU A 432 20.21 12.50 4.78
N LEU A 433 20.55 11.21 4.74
CA LEU A 433 20.92 10.45 5.94
C LEU A 433 22.26 10.96 6.49
N ASP A 434 23.24 11.21 5.62
CA ASP A 434 24.52 11.83 6.02
C ASP A 434 24.27 13.17 6.73
N LYS A 435 23.42 14.01 6.13
CA LYS A 435 23.09 15.31 6.69
C LYS A 435 22.37 15.18 8.04
N ALA A 436 21.48 14.22 8.16
CA ALA A 436 20.75 13.97 9.39
C ALA A 436 21.68 13.49 10.53
N VAL A 437 22.69 12.67 10.23
CA VAL A 437 23.74 12.30 11.19
C VAL A 437 24.56 13.51 11.62
N GLU A 438 24.99 14.37 10.68
CA GLU A 438 25.71 15.61 11.02
C GLU A 438 24.90 16.52 11.95
N LEU A 439 23.59 16.66 11.70
CA LEU A 439 22.70 17.44 12.55
C LEU A 439 22.58 16.82 13.95
N LEU A 440 22.51 15.49 14.03
CA LEU A 440 22.51 14.76 15.30
C LEU A 440 23.81 14.97 16.10
N GLU A 441 24.97 15.05 15.43
CA GLU A 441 26.27 15.31 16.05
C GLU A 441 26.39 16.74 16.61
N LYS A 442 25.73 17.73 15.98
CA LYS A 442 25.78 19.13 16.41
C LYS A 442 25.06 19.40 17.74
N GLY A 443 24.04 18.60 18.08
CA GLY A 443 23.23 18.79 19.29
C GLY A 443 22.21 19.92 19.17
N GLY A 444 21.48 20.19 20.26
CA GLY A 444 20.42 21.21 20.29
C GLY A 444 19.24 20.88 19.37
N ASP A 445 18.61 21.90 18.78
CA ASP A 445 17.45 21.74 17.89
C ASP A 445 17.81 21.00 16.60
N ASP A 446 19.04 21.17 16.08
CA ASP A 446 19.55 20.42 14.92
C ASP A 446 19.47 18.91 15.18
N ALA A 447 19.79 18.45 16.39
CA ALA A 447 19.74 17.03 16.73
C ALA A 447 18.31 16.46 16.72
N VAL A 448 17.30 17.28 17.01
CA VAL A 448 15.89 16.87 16.87
C VAL A 448 15.56 16.65 15.40
N THR A 449 15.89 17.59 14.51
CA THR A 449 15.67 17.44 13.06
C THR A 449 16.43 16.23 12.49
N GLY A 450 17.70 16.06 12.89
CA GLY A 450 18.51 14.92 12.48
C GLY A 450 17.89 13.58 12.89
N ARG A 451 17.45 13.47 14.15
CA ARG A 451 16.75 12.26 14.64
C ARG A 451 15.44 12.02 13.89
N THR A 452 14.62 13.04 13.72
CA THR A 452 13.35 12.95 12.98
C THR A 452 13.55 12.39 11.58
N LEU A 453 14.54 12.90 10.83
CA LEU A 453 14.83 12.41 9.47
C LEU A 453 15.34 10.96 9.47
N LEU A 454 16.26 10.61 10.38
CA LEU A 454 16.78 9.25 10.47
C LEU A 454 15.69 8.23 10.82
N GLU A 455 14.84 8.54 11.80
CA GLU A 455 13.79 7.62 12.27
C GLU A 455 12.59 7.54 11.31
N ARG A 456 12.33 8.61 10.53
CA ARG A 456 11.33 8.65 9.46
C ARG A 456 11.74 7.80 8.26
N TYR A 457 13.00 7.91 7.85
CA TYR A 457 13.48 7.32 6.60
C TYR A 457 14.22 6.00 6.78
N THR A 458 14.34 5.47 8.00
CA THR A 458 14.97 4.18 8.25
C THR A 458 14.21 3.38 9.31
N LEU A 459 14.42 2.07 9.32
CA LEU A 459 13.93 1.15 10.36
C LEU A 459 14.93 0.98 11.52
N CYS A 460 15.89 1.90 11.66
CA CYS A 460 16.90 1.86 12.71
C CYS A 460 16.53 2.77 13.88
N ARG A 461 16.94 2.42 15.10
CA ARG A 461 16.71 3.22 16.32
C ARG A 461 17.97 3.28 17.18
N PHE A 462 19.08 3.73 16.57
CA PHE A 462 20.34 3.85 17.28
C PHE A 462 20.34 5.02 18.27
N ALA A 463 21.08 4.86 19.37
CA ALA A 463 21.10 5.84 20.44
C ALA A 463 22.01 7.03 20.08
N THR A 464 23.14 6.75 19.45
CA THR A 464 24.23 7.72 19.26
C THR A 464 24.49 8.01 17.77
N PRO A 465 24.98 9.23 17.44
CA PRO A 465 25.40 9.53 16.07
C PRO A 465 26.47 8.58 15.53
N ALA A 466 27.38 8.11 16.39
CA ALA A 466 28.45 7.19 16.00
C ALA A 466 27.90 5.84 15.50
N GLU A 467 26.85 5.31 16.14
CA GLU A 467 26.17 4.08 15.69
C GLU A 467 25.48 4.30 14.34
N TRP A 468 24.77 5.43 14.17
CA TRP A 468 24.16 5.80 12.89
C TRP A 468 25.19 5.88 11.76
N LYS A 469 26.32 6.57 12.01
CA LYS A 469 27.42 6.70 11.05
C LYS A 469 28.01 5.35 10.70
N ALA A 470 28.33 4.51 11.70
CA ALA A 470 28.91 3.20 11.49
C ALA A 470 27.98 2.28 10.67
N TRP A 471 26.68 2.30 10.96
CA TRP A 471 25.69 1.54 10.19
C TRP A 471 25.59 2.03 8.74
N LEU A 472 25.52 3.35 8.54
CA LEU A 472 25.43 3.95 7.21
C LEU A 472 26.68 3.64 6.38
N ASP A 473 27.88 3.81 6.96
CA ASP A 473 29.14 3.51 6.28
C ASP A 473 29.29 2.03 5.94
N ALA A 474 28.83 1.12 6.82
CA ALA A 474 28.91 -0.32 6.59
C ALA A 474 27.94 -0.83 5.51
N ASN A 475 26.81 -0.14 5.29
CA ASN A 475 25.74 -0.62 4.42
C ASN A 475 25.52 0.22 3.16
N ARG A 476 26.17 1.38 3.03
CA ARG A 476 25.94 2.37 1.97
C ARG A 476 25.74 1.79 0.57
N ASP A 477 26.65 0.91 0.14
CA ASP A 477 26.66 0.36 -1.22
C ASP A 477 25.51 -0.63 -1.49
N ARG A 478 24.79 -1.04 -0.45
CA ARG A 478 23.66 -1.96 -0.49
C ARG A 478 22.34 -1.27 -0.18
N MET A 479 22.34 0.02 0.12
CA MET A 479 21.14 0.74 0.48
C MET A 479 20.33 1.14 -0.76
N PHE A 480 19.01 1.04 -0.65
CA PHE A 480 18.07 1.48 -1.68
C PHE A 480 16.84 2.14 -1.05
N PHE A 481 16.19 3.02 -1.79
CA PHE A 481 15.01 3.75 -1.32
C PHE A 481 13.74 3.16 -1.94
N SER A 482 12.78 2.77 -1.10
CA SER A 482 11.50 2.22 -1.53
C SER A 482 10.35 3.10 -1.06
N GLU A 483 9.59 3.68 -2.01
CA GLU A 483 8.38 4.46 -1.72
C GLU A 483 7.25 3.53 -1.31
N SER A 484 7.04 2.46 -2.07
CA SER A 484 6.00 1.45 -1.78
C SER A 484 6.29 0.65 -0.51
N GLY A 485 7.55 0.49 -0.13
CA GLY A 485 7.99 -0.12 1.11
C GLY A 485 7.83 0.77 2.34
N GLY A 486 7.23 1.97 2.23
CA GLY A 486 7.01 2.88 3.36
C GLY A 486 7.78 4.20 3.28
N TRP A 487 8.31 4.59 2.11
CA TRP A 487 9.24 5.72 1.96
C TRP A 487 10.49 5.56 2.83
N LEU A 488 11.15 4.42 2.72
CA LEU A 488 12.28 4.02 3.57
C LEU A 488 13.55 3.75 2.76
N TRP A 489 14.69 4.12 3.35
CA TRP A 489 15.98 3.54 3.02
C TRP A 489 16.14 2.19 3.70
N LEU A 490 16.26 1.14 2.89
CA LEU A 490 16.40 -0.26 3.29
C LEU A 490 17.77 -0.78 2.86
N VAL A 491 18.17 -1.94 3.40
CA VAL A 491 19.45 -2.58 3.06
C VAL A 491 19.18 -3.84 2.23
N ASP A 492 19.84 -4.01 1.08
CA ASP A 492 19.76 -5.22 0.26
C ASP A 492 20.47 -6.39 0.95
N THR A 493 19.78 -7.00 1.91
CA THR A 493 20.28 -8.09 2.74
C THR A 493 19.15 -8.98 3.24
N LEU A 494 19.41 -10.29 3.23
CA LEU A 494 18.55 -11.28 3.86
C LEU A 494 19.06 -11.68 5.25
N ASP A 495 20.23 -11.18 5.66
CA ASP A 495 20.79 -11.42 6.99
C ASP A 495 19.96 -10.66 8.05
N PRO A 496 19.22 -11.35 8.94
CA PRO A 496 18.41 -10.69 9.96
C PRO A 496 19.24 -9.98 11.04
N SER A 497 20.56 -10.23 11.12
CA SER A 497 21.43 -9.55 12.08
C SER A 497 21.83 -8.14 11.63
N VAL A 498 21.64 -7.81 10.35
CA VAL A 498 21.92 -6.48 9.81
C VAL A 498 20.69 -5.58 10.05
N PRO A 499 20.80 -4.49 10.85
CA PRO A 499 19.69 -3.56 11.04
C PRO A 499 19.30 -2.87 9.74
N GLY A 500 18.03 -2.46 9.63
CA GLY A 500 17.54 -1.65 8.51
C GLY A 500 16.32 -2.21 7.79
N ASN A 501 15.93 -3.46 8.06
CA ASN A 501 14.79 -4.13 7.42
C ASN A 501 13.74 -4.66 8.42
N ASP A 502 13.82 -4.28 9.71
CA ASP A 502 12.88 -4.71 10.73
C ASP A 502 11.66 -3.79 10.80
N TYR A 503 10.60 -4.18 10.08
CA TYR A 503 9.33 -3.44 10.03
C TYR A 503 8.57 -3.45 11.36
N SER A 504 8.92 -4.32 12.30
CA SER A 504 8.26 -4.34 13.61
C SER A 504 8.44 -3.00 14.34
N VAL A 505 9.47 -2.22 14.01
CA VAL A 505 9.71 -0.86 14.53
C VAL A 505 8.56 0.10 14.22
N LEU A 506 7.81 -0.11 13.14
CA LEU A 506 6.65 0.73 12.77
C LEU A 506 5.38 0.35 13.55
N THR A 507 5.29 -0.90 14.02
CA THR A 507 4.13 -1.46 14.74
C THR A 507 4.39 -1.66 16.22
N ALA A 508 5.65 -1.57 16.65
CA ALA A 508 6.03 -1.52 18.05
C ALA A 508 5.15 -0.44 18.66
N PRO A 509 4.48 -0.71 19.80
CA PRO A 509 3.68 0.31 20.44
C PRO A 509 4.59 1.52 20.54
N ALA A 510 4.22 2.59 19.84
CA ALA A 510 4.85 3.87 20.04
C ALA A 510 4.97 3.99 21.56
N GLN A 511 6.19 4.22 22.07
CA GLN A 511 6.30 4.78 23.42
C GLN A 511 5.29 5.90 23.43
N PRO A 512 4.17 5.78 24.18
CA PRO A 512 2.87 6.28 23.77
C PRO A 512 3.01 7.66 23.14
N GLU A 513 3.01 7.70 21.80
CA GLU A 513 2.81 8.95 21.12
C GLU A 513 1.41 9.38 21.53
N ASN A 514 1.36 10.60 22.01
CA ASN A 514 0.39 11.07 22.98
C ASN A 514 -0.92 11.46 22.27
N THR A 515 -1.54 10.51 21.57
CA THR A 515 -2.73 10.71 20.71
C THR A 515 -3.97 9.94 21.16
N ALA A 516 -3.89 9.18 22.26
CA ALA A 516 -5.11 8.73 22.93
C ALA A 516 -5.92 9.95 23.40
N PRO A 517 -7.26 9.96 23.26
CA PRO A 517 -8.10 11.05 23.76
C PRO A 517 -7.80 11.28 25.24
N VAL A 518 -7.20 12.41 25.55
CA VAL A 518 -6.90 12.76 26.94
C VAL A 518 -8.22 13.15 27.60
N ALA A 519 -8.57 12.47 28.69
CA ALA A 519 -9.74 12.82 29.48
C ALA A 519 -9.64 14.29 29.94
N PRO A 520 -10.73 15.06 29.96
CA PRO A 520 -10.67 16.46 30.36
C PRO A 520 -10.04 16.65 31.75
N ALA A 521 -9.23 17.70 31.90
CA ALA A 521 -8.67 18.12 33.19
C ALA A 521 -9.76 18.58 34.18
N GLY A 522 -10.90 19.05 33.66
CA GLY A 522 -12.04 19.55 34.42
C GLY A 522 -12.94 20.42 33.56
N ASP A 523 -14.00 20.95 34.15
CA ASP A 523 -14.91 21.88 33.50
C ASP A 523 -14.20 23.20 33.13
N THR A 524 -14.59 23.78 31.99
CA THR A 524 -14.10 25.09 31.53
C THR A 524 -15.28 25.96 31.11
N ASP A 525 -15.10 27.26 31.19
CA ASP A 525 -16.06 28.26 30.69
C ASP A 525 -15.32 29.44 30.06
N ARG A 526 -16.06 30.38 29.47
CA ARG A 526 -15.48 31.55 28.81
C ARG A 526 -14.61 32.43 29.74
N ASN A 527 -14.89 32.48 31.04
CA ASN A 527 -14.11 33.25 32.01
C ASN A 527 -12.93 32.45 32.57
N ASN A 528 -12.98 31.11 32.47
CA ASN A 528 -11.94 30.18 32.90
C ASN A 528 -11.66 29.18 31.77
N PRO A 529 -11.02 29.64 30.67
CA PRO A 529 -10.96 28.86 29.43
C PRO A 529 -9.95 27.71 29.47
N VAL A 530 -9.23 27.52 30.57
CA VAL A 530 -8.22 26.46 30.71
C VAL A 530 -8.37 25.78 32.06
N ALA A 531 -8.56 24.45 32.05
CA ALA A 531 -8.47 23.59 33.22
C ALA A 531 -7.18 22.76 33.15
N LEU A 532 -6.56 22.53 34.32
CA LEU A 532 -5.32 21.76 34.44
C LEU A 532 -5.47 20.69 35.52
N LYS A 533 -4.99 19.48 35.22
CA LYS A 533 -4.84 18.36 36.15
C LYS A 533 -3.43 17.82 36.01
N ALA A 534 -2.83 17.34 37.09
CA ALA A 534 -1.58 16.60 37.01
C ALA A 534 -1.67 15.28 37.80
N GLU A 535 -0.93 14.27 37.37
CA GLU A 535 -0.83 12.98 38.02
C GLU A 535 0.53 12.32 37.75
N ILE A 536 0.89 11.34 38.59
CA ILE A 536 2.08 10.50 38.43
C ILE A 536 1.60 9.11 38.04
N VAL A 537 2.07 8.60 36.91
CA VAL A 537 1.72 7.26 36.42
C VAL A 537 2.97 6.40 36.33
N ASP A 538 2.84 5.12 36.65
CA ASP A 538 3.96 4.18 36.51
C ASP A 538 4.26 3.93 35.03
N ALA A 539 5.54 3.82 34.69
CA ALA A 539 6.04 3.61 33.34
C ALA A 539 6.98 2.38 33.28
N PRO A 540 7.17 1.78 32.08
CA PRO A 540 8.04 0.61 31.93
C PRO A 540 9.46 0.82 32.45
N GLY A 541 10.06 -0.23 33.00
CA GLY A 541 11.44 -0.19 33.51
C GLY A 541 11.60 0.43 34.90
N GLY A 542 10.53 0.48 35.70
CA GLY A 542 10.55 1.05 37.06
C GLY A 542 10.65 2.58 37.07
N MET A 543 10.27 3.23 35.97
CA MET A 543 10.22 4.68 35.86
C MET A 543 8.80 5.20 36.15
N LYS A 544 8.66 6.52 36.26
CA LYS A 544 7.35 7.18 36.41
C LYS A 544 7.22 8.31 35.40
N ASP A 545 6.01 8.61 34.96
CA ASP A 545 5.68 9.78 34.13
C ASP A 545 4.91 10.80 34.97
N VAL A 546 5.39 12.04 34.98
CA VAL A 546 4.62 13.20 35.46
C VAL A 546 3.78 13.70 34.28
N VAL A 547 2.46 13.57 34.39
CA VAL A 547 1.50 13.89 33.33
C VAL A 547 0.71 15.11 33.73
N ILE A 548 0.73 16.16 32.90
CA ILE A 548 -0.07 17.37 33.10
C ILE A 548 -1.08 17.47 31.96
N THR A 549 -2.35 17.29 32.25
CA THR A 549 -3.45 17.44 31.30
C THR A 549 -3.94 18.88 31.29
N MET A 550 -4.11 19.42 30.09
CA MET A 550 -4.71 20.73 29.81
C MET A 550 -5.98 20.54 28.98
N THR A 551 -7.09 21.12 29.44
CA THR A 551 -8.34 21.24 28.70
C THR A 551 -8.56 22.70 28.37
N VAL A 552 -8.70 23.00 27.08
CA VAL A 552 -9.00 24.34 26.57
C VAL A 552 -10.46 24.40 26.14
N HIS A 553 -11.18 25.43 26.61
CA HIS A 553 -12.59 25.67 26.30
C HIS A 553 -12.83 25.79 24.80
N GLU A 554 -13.97 25.31 24.31
CA GLU A 554 -14.32 25.39 22.90
C GLU A 554 -14.31 26.85 22.41
N GLY A 555 -13.65 27.09 21.27
CA GLY A 555 -13.45 28.44 20.72
C GLY A 555 -12.27 29.22 21.30
N PHE A 556 -11.60 28.70 22.33
CA PHE A 556 -10.34 29.23 22.86
C PHE A 556 -9.13 28.39 22.43
N HIS A 557 -7.95 29.02 22.50
CA HIS A 557 -6.65 28.38 22.31
C HIS A 557 -5.61 28.91 23.28
N THR A 558 -4.57 28.11 23.54
CA THR A 558 -3.28 28.58 24.10
C THR A 558 -2.17 28.39 23.07
N TYR A 559 -1.00 28.99 23.28
CA TYR A 559 0.04 29.04 22.26
C TYR A 559 1.11 27.98 22.49
N ALA A 560 1.34 27.10 21.52
CA ALA A 560 2.42 26.12 21.59
C ALA A 560 3.76 26.72 21.17
N TYR A 561 3.74 27.49 20.08
CA TYR A 561 4.85 28.30 19.61
C TYR A 561 4.28 29.64 19.10
N VAL A 562 5.01 30.73 19.34
CA VAL A 562 4.65 32.08 18.91
C VAL A 562 5.76 32.60 18.00
N ALA A 563 5.39 33.04 16.79
CA ALA A 563 6.32 33.67 15.87
C ALA A 563 6.83 35.01 16.44
N ASP A 564 8.06 35.41 16.08
CA ASP A 564 8.70 36.65 16.59
C ASP A 564 7.87 37.93 16.35
N GLU A 565 6.96 37.89 15.37
CA GLU A 565 6.09 38.99 14.94
C GLU A 565 4.83 39.14 15.82
N ASP A 566 4.47 38.10 16.58
CA ASP A 566 3.21 38.00 17.31
C ASP A 566 3.39 38.38 18.80
N PRO A 567 2.51 39.21 19.38
CA PRO A 567 2.67 39.76 20.75
C PRO A 567 2.18 38.81 21.86
N PHE A 568 2.13 37.50 21.61
CA PHE A 568 1.58 36.51 22.54
C PHE A 568 2.68 35.79 23.32
N ILE A 569 2.31 35.06 24.37
CA ILE A 569 3.26 34.22 25.11
C ILE A 569 2.98 32.73 24.89
N PRO A 570 4.02 31.91 24.68
CA PRO A 570 3.87 30.46 24.59
C PRO A 570 3.50 29.84 25.95
N THR A 571 2.87 28.68 25.91
CA THR A 571 2.61 27.83 27.08
C THR A 571 3.92 27.20 27.52
N GLU A 572 4.36 27.53 28.72
CA GLU A 572 5.58 27.02 29.35
C GLU A 572 5.21 26.06 30.49
N VAL A 573 5.83 24.88 30.50
CA VAL A 573 5.66 23.88 31.56
C VAL A 573 6.99 23.66 32.27
N SER A 574 6.99 23.86 33.59
CA SER A 574 8.12 23.55 34.46
C SER A 574 7.73 22.49 35.49
N ILE A 575 8.63 21.53 35.71
CA ILE A 575 8.45 20.44 36.68
C ILE A 575 9.69 20.43 37.56
N GLU A 576 9.48 20.68 38.85
CA GLU A 576 10.49 20.61 39.90
C GLU A 576 10.33 19.26 40.61
N LEU A 577 11.42 18.50 40.71
CA LEU A 577 11.44 17.15 41.29
C LEU A 577 12.06 17.18 42.70
N PRO A 578 11.62 16.29 43.61
CA PRO A 578 12.25 16.16 44.92
C PRO A 578 13.63 15.49 44.82
N GLU A 579 14.40 15.58 45.90
CA GLU A 579 15.70 14.91 46.01
C GLU A 579 15.57 13.40 45.76
N GLY A 580 16.49 12.83 44.97
CA GLY A 580 16.46 11.41 44.60
C GLY A 580 15.75 11.10 43.27
N TYR A 581 15.11 12.09 42.62
CA TYR A 581 14.54 11.96 41.27
C TYR A 581 15.21 12.89 40.26
N GLU A 582 15.37 12.39 39.03
CA GLU A 582 15.87 13.14 37.88
C GLU A 582 14.94 13.00 36.66
N LYS A 583 14.96 14.00 35.78
CA LYS A 583 14.25 13.97 34.50
C LYS A 583 14.99 13.04 33.54
N SER A 584 14.25 12.15 32.89
CA SER A 584 14.78 11.22 31.89
C SER A 584 14.21 11.57 30.53
N GLY A 585 14.99 12.25 29.69
CA GLY A 585 14.55 12.73 28.38
C GLY A 585 13.78 14.06 28.42
N SER A 586 13.39 14.54 27.24
CA SER A 586 12.69 15.82 27.06
C SER A 586 11.21 15.74 27.47
N LEU A 587 10.63 16.89 27.79
CA LEU A 587 9.19 17.03 27.97
C LEU A 587 8.48 16.73 26.64
N VAL A 588 7.59 15.74 26.64
CA VAL A 588 6.71 15.46 25.52
C VAL A 588 5.51 16.41 25.62
N THR A 589 5.25 17.18 24.57
CA THR A 589 4.13 18.13 24.49
C THR A 589 2.97 17.54 23.69
N PRO A 590 1.73 18.07 23.83
CA PRO A 590 0.65 17.74 22.91
C PRO A 590 0.99 18.14 21.47
N THR A 591 0.35 17.51 20.48
CA THR A 591 0.43 17.96 19.08
C THR A 591 -0.25 19.32 18.93
N PRO A 592 0.45 20.36 18.42
CA PRO A 592 -0.18 21.65 18.23
C PRO A 592 -0.96 21.73 16.92
N THR A 593 -1.98 22.57 16.90
CA THR A 593 -2.75 22.94 15.71
C THR A 593 -2.04 24.06 14.96
N PRO A 594 -1.77 23.93 13.65
CA PRO A 594 -1.13 24.99 12.87
C PRO A 594 -2.07 26.15 12.59
N SER A 595 -1.49 27.32 12.32
CA SER A 595 -2.21 28.52 11.87
C SER A 595 -1.74 28.95 10.47
N SER A 596 -2.27 30.07 9.96
CA SER A 596 -1.81 30.70 8.72
C SER A 596 -0.46 31.42 8.86
N THR A 597 0.04 31.60 10.08
CA THR A 597 1.40 32.10 10.37
C THR A 597 2.25 30.98 10.98
N ALA A 598 3.51 31.25 11.31
CA ALA A 598 4.36 30.27 11.98
C ALA A 598 3.90 29.96 13.43
N THR A 599 2.98 30.73 14.00
CA THR A 599 2.40 30.51 15.33
C THR A 599 1.51 29.26 15.34
N THR A 600 1.60 28.47 16.40
CA THR A 600 0.83 27.22 16.57
C THR A 600 0.13 27.17 17.93
N TYR A 601 -0.96 26.41 18.01
CA TYR A 601 -1.91 26.47 19.12
C TYR A 601 -2.11 25.12 19.80
N TYR A 602 -2.51 25.15 21.08
CA TYR A 602 -3.19 24.02 21.71
C TYR A 602 -4.69 24.31 21.80
N THR A 603 -5.51 23.36 21.33
CA THR A 603 -6.98 23.40 21.35
C THR A 603 -7.52 22.09 21.88
N GLY A 604 -8.66 22.10 22.59
CA GLY A 604 -9.24 20.89 23.16
C GLY A 604 -8.42 20.31 24.31
N ASN A 605 -8.32 18.98 24.38
CA ASN A 605 -7.59 18.29 25.45
C ASN A 605 -6.20 17.83 24.99
N GLY A 606 -5.18 18.07 25.80
CA GLY A 606 -3.82 17.59 25.56
C GLY A 606 -3.06 17.31 26.85
N ALA A 607 -2.04 16.45 26.78
CA ALA A 607 -1.19 16.12 27.93
C ALA A 607 0.29 16.43 27.67
N PHE A 608 0.94 17.09 28.64
CA PHE A 608 2.39 17.22 28.72
C PHE A 608 2.93 16.07 29.58
N ARG A 609 3.99 15.39 29.13
CA ARG A 609 4.56 14.25 29.86
C ARG A 609 6.05 14.39 30.06
N GLN A 610 6.49 14.29 31.31
CA GLN A 610 7.91 14.22 31.66
C GLN A 610 8.18 12.87 32.31
N ARG A 611 9.00 12.06 31.65
CA ARG A 611 9.54 10.84 32.23
C ARG A 611 10.55 11.20 33.31
N ILE A 612 10.45 10.53 34.45
CA ILE A 612 11.33 10.69 35.61
C ILE A 612 11.83 9.33 36.08
N LYS A 613 13.03 9.34 36.66
CA LYS A 613 13.68 8.16 37.23
C LYS A 613 14.24 8.53 38.60
N GLY A 614 14.10 7.63 39.56
CA GLY A 614 14.54 7.88 40.94
C GLY A 614 13.70 7.12 41.93
N ASN A 615 14.07 7.24 43.19
CA ASN A 615 13.38 6.64 44.33
C ASN A 615 13.45 7.61 45.52
N GLY A 616 12.43 7.61 46.37
CA GLY A 616 12.34 8.47 47.54
C GLY A 616 10.95 9.06 47.71
N ASP A 617 10.72 9.69 48.86
CA ASP A 617 9.48 10.39 49.17
C ASP A 617 9.67 11.90 48.97
N GLY A 618 8.67 12.57 48.40
CA GLY A 618 8.71 14.02 48.27
C GLY A 618 7.55 14.62 47.49
N GLU A 619 7.72 15.87 47.07
CA GLU A 619 6.73 16.61 46.29
C GLU A 619 7.28 16.96 44.90
N VAL A 620 6.50 16.64 43.86
CA VAL A 620 6.71 17.10 42.50
C VAL A 620 5.86 18.35 42.28
N VAL A 621 6.49 19.46 41.92
CA VAL A 621 5.80 20.75 41.70
C VAL A 621 5.74 21.05 40.21
N CYS A 622 4.53 21.04 39.65
CA CYS A 622 4.25 21.35 38.25
C CYS A 622 3.75 22.80 38.13
N LYS A 623 4.44 23.63 37.35
CA LYS A 623 4.06 25.01 37.03
C LYS A 623 3.74 25.13 35.55
N VAL A 624 2.54 25.60 35.21
CA VAL A 624 2.13 25.86 33.83
C VAL A 624 1.81 27.33 33.69
N LYS A 625 2.56 28.03 32.84
CA LYS A 625 2.34 29.43 32.47
C LYS A 625 1.76 29.46 31.07
N TYR A 626 0.65 30.17 30.86
CA TYR A 626 -0.02 30.23 29.58
C TYR A 626 -0.78 31.54 29.40
N GLN A 627 -1.09 31.86 28.14
CA GLN A 627 -2.08 32.84 27.76
C GLN A 627 -3.14 32.17 26.89
N ALA A 628 -4.41 32.47 27.17
CA ALA A 628 -5.55 31.94 26.44
C ALA A 628 -6.26 33.07 25.66
N CYS A 629 -6.62 32.80 24.42
CA CYS A 629 -7.34 33.74 23.57
C CYS A 629 -8.50 33.05 22.84
N ASP A 630 -9.49 33.84 22.43
CA ASP A 630 -10.50 33.48 21.43
C ASP A 630 -10.43 34.46 20.25
N ALA A 631 -11.34 34.35 19.28
CA ALA A 631 -11.38 35.24 18.10
C ALA A 631 -11.68 36.72 18.41
N SER A 632 -12.09 37.04 19.64
CA SER A 632 -12.56 38.36 20.07
C SER A 632 -11.72 38.98 21.20
N MET A 633 -10.98 38.18 21.97
CA MET A 633 -10.20 38.65 23.11
C MET A 633 -9.02 37.74 23.46
N CYS A 634 -8.02 38.33 24.13
CA CYS A 634 -6.96 37.61 24.81
C CYS A 634 -6.99 37.89 26.31
N MET A 635 -6.88 36.84 27.12
CA MET A 635 -6.81 36.97 28.57
C MET A 635 -5.38 37.33 29.03
N PRO A 636 -5.22 37.92 30.22
CA PRO A 636 -3.91 38.09 30.83
C PRO A 636 -3.20 36.72 31.02
N PRO A 637 -1.87 36.66 30.88
CA PRO A 637 -1.08 35.50 31.27
C PRO A 637 -1.38 35.01 32.68
N VAL A 638 -1.48 33.69 32.85
CA VAL A 638 -1.70 33.04 34.14
C VAL A 638 -0.63 31.97 34.36
N THR A 639 -0.15 31.86 35.60
CA THR A 639 0.66 30.71 36.06
C THR A 639 -0.15 29.91 37.07
N LYS A 640 -0.28 28.60 36.83
CA LYS A 640 -0.92 27.65 37.73
C LYS A 640 0.13 26.68 38.28
N THR A 641 0.02 26.37 39.58
CA THR A 641 0.91 25.43 40.26
C THR A 641 0.10 24.26 40.79
N ILE A 642 0.55 23.03 40.52
CA ILE A 642 -0.02 21.78 41.02
C ILE A 642 1.09 20.99 41.72
N THR A 643 0.84 20.53 42.94
CA THR A 643 1.79 19.73 43.71
C THR A 643 1.30 18.29 43.82
N LEU A 644 2.18 17.33 43.52
CA LEU A 644 1.89 15.89 43.58
C LEU A 644 2.83 15.23 44.60
N ALA A 645 2.29 14.37 45.45
CA ALA A 645 3.12 13.53 46.31
C ALA A 645 3.66 12.34 45.51
N ILE A 646 4.95 12.08 45.64
CA ILE A 646 5.62 10.90 45.07
C ILE A 646 6.21 10.06 46.19
N ARG A 647 6.12 8.73 46.05
CA ARG A 647 6.64 7.72 46.98
C ARG A 647 7.32 6.60 46.21
#